data_AF-A0A1J4YX28-F1
#
_entry.id   AF-A0A1J4YX28-F1
#
_cell.length_a   1.000
_cell.length_b   1.000
_cell.length_c   1.000
_cell.angle_alpha   90.00
_cell.angle_beta   90.00
_cell.angle_gamma   90.00
#
_symmetry.space_group_name_H-M   'P 1'
#
loop_
_entity.id
_entity.type
_entity.pdbx_description
1 polymer ?
#
loop_
_entity_poly.entity_id
_entity_poly.type
_entity_poly.pdbx_seq_one_letter_code
_entity_poly.pdbx_strand_id
1 'polypeptide(L)'
;MATTSAIGTSSIDVNAIVSQLMTVEQQPITKLNTREASYQAKLSAFGTIQGAVANFQNTVRNLSNASSFQAVTATSSDTGTITASALTSALSGKYSIEVSSLAQAQTLVAAGQASISAAIGTGTPTTLSFDAGTISGTLSGGKYNAGATFTSAGNGLKTVTIDSSNNSLQGIRDAINAASLGVTASIINDGSAAPYRLVMSANNTGALSSMKISASGDTSVSSLLANDPAAGTAIGALGQNLSESVTGLNADIKVNGIAVSKASNSISDVIPGVTLKLSKLTGTPVTLTVAQDTASVSQSVNDFVTSYNALSKTLSDLTAYNTATQKGATLQGDATVRNLQGKLRAVLNTAVSGAGSLTSLSQIGITFQRDGSLALDSTKLNTVMQNNFSDVAGLFASTGKASDSLVTYNSVTSATQPGSYAVNVTGLATQGNALASVAPGSLTISAANDTLDMIINGISTSITLTSKTYTSAQELATEVQSKLNGASALSGAGISVSATLDAGRISITSNSYGALSSVLASGGNGLTNLLGTATSTTGQDVTGTINGANAAGYGQSLSSTSGDSQGLSVLVNGGALGSRGTVSYAQGYAYLMNNLATSVLASDGTLSASKDEINSSIKNLAARRSTLQQRLIGIEARYRAQFTALDGMLSSMNTTSTYLTQQLAQLAKL
;
A
#
# COMPACT_ATOMS: atom_id res chain seq x y z
N MET A 1 -54.76 -69.41 17.16
CA MET A 1 -54.48 -70.39 18.24
C MET A 1 -53.08 -70.17 18.74
N ALA A 2 -52.96 -69.58 19.92
CA ALA A 2 -51.86 -69.81 20.85
C ALA A 2 -52.51 -69.86 22.23
N THR A 3 -52.14 -70.89 22.96
CA THR A 3 -52.77 -71.51 24.11
C THR A 3 -52.87 -70.61 25.34
N THR A 4 -54.02 -70.69 26.02
CA THR A 4 -54.19 -70.34 27.43
C THR A 4 -53.34 -71.25 28.32
N SER A 5 -52.48 -70.68 29.17
CA SER A 5 -52.13 -71.19 30.51
C SER A 5 -51.15 -70.24 31.20
N ALA A 6 -51.65 -69.44 32.16
CA ALA A 6 -51.00 -69.09 33.44
C ALA A 6 -51.84 -68.00 34.12
N ILE A 7 -52.75 -68.42 35.00
CA ILE A 7 -53.25 -67.57 36.08
C ILE A 7 -52.09 -67.52 37.09
N GLY A 8 -51.27 -66.47 37.00
CA GLY A 8 -50.10 -66.27 37.84
C GLY A 8 -49.59 -64.85 37.69
N THR A 9 -50.01 -63.97 38.62
CA THR A 9 -49.39 -62.67 38.95
C THR A 9 -48.70 -61.94 37.79
N SER A 10 -49.42 -61.61 36.72
CA SER A 10 -48.93 -60.63 35.74
C SER A 10 -49.23 -59.24 36.27
N SER A 11 -48.33 -58.71 37.11
CA SER A 11 -48.28 -57.27 37.37
C SER A 11 -48.26 -56.58 36.01
N ILE A 12 -49.20 -55.70 35.73
CA ILE A 12 -49.15 -54.89 34.51
C ILE A 12 -47.79 -54.18 34.52
N ASP A 13 -46.99 -54.33 33.46
CA ASP A 13 -45.76 -53.54 33.33
C ASP A 13 -46.15 -52.10 32.95
N VAL A 14 -46.57 -51.36 33.98
CA VAL A 14 -46.99 -49.97 33.88
C VAL A 14 -45.87 -49.12 33.29
N ASN A 15 -44.60 -49.46 33.57
CA ASN A 15 -43.46 -48.73 33.04
C ASN A 15 -43.33 -48.91 31.52
N ALA A 16 -43.49 -50.13 31.01
CA ALA A 16 -43.45 -50.40 29.57
C ALA A 16 -44.60 -49.71 28.82
N ILE A 17 -45.84 -49.79 29.34
CA ILE A 17 -47.01 -49.19 28.69
C ILE A 17 -46.93 -47.66 28.68
N VAL A 18 -46.59 -47.06 29.83
CA VAL A 18 -46.43 -45.60 29.92
C VAL A 18 -45.31 -45.14 28.97
N SER A 19 -44.19 -45.86 28.88
CA SER A 19 -43.10 -45.50 27.96
C SER A 19 -43.52 -45.54 26.48
N GLN A 20 -44.32 -46.54 26.08
CA GLN A 20 -44.86 -46.63 24.72
C GLN A 20 -45.84 -45.49 24.41
N LEU A 21 -46.74 -45.16 25.34
CA LEU A 21 -47.66 -44.03 25.19
C LEU A 21 -46.90 -42.69 25.12
N MET A 22 -45.89 -42.52 25.97
CA MET A 22 -45.03 -41.34 25.96
C MET A 22 -44.23 -41.21 24.65
N THR A 23 -43.93 -42.30 23.96
CA THR A 23 -43.27 -42.25 22.64
C THR A 23 -44.20 -41.67 21.57
N VAL A 24 -45.49 -42.01 21.61
CA VAL A 24 -46.50 -41.43 20.71
C VAL A 24 -46.74 -39.96 21.03
N GLU A 25 -46.87 -39.63 22.32
CA GLU A 25 -47.05 -38.25 22.79
C GLU A 25 -45.84 -37.34 22.49
N GLN A 26 -44.64 -37.90 22.30
CA GLN A 26 -43.44 -37.16 21.90
C GLN A 26 -43.34 -36.84 20.40
N GLN A 27 -44.18 -37.41 19.53
CA GLN A 27 -44.11 -37.16 18.08
C GLN A 27 -44.13 -35.67 17.68
N PRO A 28 -44.93 -34.77 18.30
CA PRO A 28 -44.89 -33.35 18.01
C PRO A 28 -43.53 -32.71 18.32
N ILE A 29 -42.86 -33.13 19.41
CA ILE A 29 -41.52 -32.67 19.77
C ILE A 29 -40.51 -33.11 18.72
N THR A 30 -40.56 -34.38 18.29
CA THR A 30 -39.68 -34.88 17.23
C THR A 30 -39.84 -34.06 15.94
N LYS A 31 -41.08 -33.70 15.56
CA LYS A 31 -41.33 -32.83 14.40
C LYS A 31 -40.73 -31.42 14.60
N LEU A 32 -40.83 -30.83 15.79
CA LEU A 32 -40.21 -29.54 16.09
C LEU A 32 -38.68 -29.61 16.05
N ASN A 33 -38.08 -30.67 16.60
CA ASN A 33 -36.63 -30.88 16.57
C ASN A 33 -36.12 -31.00 15.12
N THR A 34 -36.81 -31.75 14.26
CA THR A 34 -36.45 -31.84 12.84
C THR A 34 -36.55 -30.49 12.13
N ARG A 35 -37.57 -29.67 12.46
CA ARG A 35 -37.70 -28.30 11.91
C ARG A 35 -36.60 -27.38 12.42
N GLU A 36 -36.28 -27.43 13.71
CA GLU A 36 -35.20 -26.64 14.30
C GLU A 36 -33.85 -27.00 13.66
N ALA A 37 -33.54 -28.29 13.52
CA ALA A 37 -32.35 -28.76 12.83
C ALA A 37 -32.29 -28.27 11.37
N SER A 38 -33.43 -28.25 10.67
CA SER A 38 -33.51 -27.68 9.32
C SER A 38 -33.20 -26.19 9.29
N TYR A 39 -33.74 -25.39 10.23
CA TYR A 39 -33.42 -23.96 10.31
C TYR A 39 -31.97 -23.69 10.72
N GLN A 40 -31.40 -24.48 11.63
CA GLN A 40 -29.97 -24.41 11.96
C GLN A 40 -29.09 -24.70 10.75
N ALA A 41 -29.44 -25.71 9.95
CA ALA A 41 -28.74 -26.00 8.70
C ALA A 41 -28.82 -24.83 7.70
N LYS A 42 -30.01 -24.19 7.56
CA LYS A 42 -30.18 -22.99 6.73
C LYS A 42 -29.33 -21.82 7.24
N LEU A 43 -29.29 -21.60 8.55
CA LEU A 43 -28.48 -20.55 9.16
C LEU A 43 -26.98 -20.74 8.85
N SER A 44 -26.48 -21.97 9.00
CA SER A 44 -25.11 -22.33 8.62
C SER A 44 -24.85 -22.11 7.13
N ALA A 45 -25.78 -22.53 6.26
CA ALA A 45 -25.66 -22.32 4.82
C ALA A 45 -25.59 -20.83 4.45
N PHE A 46 -26.41 -19.96 5.06
CA PHE A 46 -26.30 -18.52 4.87
C PHE A 46 -24.98 -17.95 5.42
N GLY A 47 -24.45 -18.51 6.50
CA GLY A 47 -23.09 -18.20 6.99
C GLY A 47 -22.01 -18.53 5.94
N THR A 48 -22.11 -19.68 5.28
CA THR A 48 -21.22 -20.07 4.18
C THR A 48 -21.32 -19.10 3.00
N ILE A 49 -22.54 -18.70 2.62
CA ILE A 49 -22.75 -17.70 1.56
C ILE A 49 -22.13 -16.36 1.97
N GLN A 50 -22.33 -15.91 3.20
CA GLN A 50 -21.75 -14.67 3.72
C GLN A 50 -20.22 -14.69 3.60
N GLY A 51 -19.58 -15.79 4.01
CA GLY A 51 -18.14 -15.97 3.87
C GLY A 51 -17.68 -15.97 2.40
N ALA A 52 -18.39 -16.65 1.52
CA ALA A 52 -18.07 -16.67 0.09
C ALA A 52 -18.21 -15.29 -0.58
N VAL A 53 -19.26 -14.51 -0.24
CA VAL A 53 -19.45 -13.15 -0.74
C VAL A 53 -18.37 -12.21 -0.19
N ALA A 54 -17.99 -12.34 1.07
CA ALA A 54 -16.90 -11.55 1.67
C ALA A 54 -15.55 -11.85 1.02
N ASN A 55 -15.25 -13.13 0.75
CA ASN A 55 -14.04 -13.53 0.04
C ASN A 55 -14.01 -12.96 -1.39
N PHE A 56 -15.12 -13.07 -2.13
CA PHE A 56 -15.24 -12.46 -3.45
C PHE A 56 -15.08 -10.93 -3.41
N GLN A 57 -15.70 -10.27 -2.42
CA GLN A 57 -15.58 -8.83 -2.20
C GLN A 57 -14.11 -8.40 -2.05
N ASN A 58 -13.33 -9.14 -1.26
CA ASN A 58 -11.91 -8.85 -1.07
C ASN A 58 -11.12 -8.93 -2.37
N THR A 59 -11.41 -9.92 -3.24
CA THR A 59 -10.78 -10.03 -4.56
C THR A 59 -11.16 -8.86 -5.48
N VAL A 60 -12.45 -8.50 -5.56
CA VAL A 60 -12.89 -7.40 -6.46
C VAL A 60 -12.46 -6.02 -5.98
N ARG A 61 -12.23 -5.80 -4.68
CA ARG A 61 -11.75 -4.51 -4.16
C ARG A 61 -10.42 -4.09 -4.79
N ASN A 62 -9.47 -5.02 -4.89
CA ASN A 62 -8.15 -4.74 -5.49
C ASN A 62 -8.29 -4.37 -6.98
N LEU A 63 -9.17 -5.08 -7.70
CA LEU A 63 -9.47 -4.86 -9.10
C LEU A 63 -10.38 -3.64 -9.35
N SER A 64 -11.05 -3.13 -8.31
CA SER A 64 -11.85 -1.90 -8.39
C SER A 64 -11.00 -0.62 -8.27
N ASN A 65 -9.75 -0.75 -7.82
CA ASN A 65 -8.85 0.37 -7.60
C ASN A 65 -8.13 0.78 -8.90
N ALA A 66 -8.36 2.01 -9.35
CA ALA A 66 -7.76 2.55 -10.57
C ALA A 66 -6.22 2.67 -10.51
N SER A 67 -5.61 2.79 -9.32
CA SER A 67 -4.15 2.86 -9.20
C SER A 67 -3.47 1.54 -9.57
N SER A 68 -4.15 0.40 -9.36
CA SER A 68 -3.66 -0.93 -9.74
C SER A 68 -3.44 -1.05 -11.25
N PHE A 69 -4.18 -0.29 -12.05
CA PHE A 69 -4.07 -0.22 -13.52
C PHE A 69 -3.19 0.93 -14.00
N GLN A 70 -2.48 1.62 -13.12
CA GLN A 70 -1.50 2.65 -13.49
C GLN A 70 -0.08 2.22 -13.12
N ALA A 71 0.08 1.00 -12.59
CA ALA A 71 1.36 0.43 -12.26
C ALA A 71 2.22 0.24 -13.52
N VAL A 72 3.48 0.66 -13.41
CA VAL A 72 4.51 0.51 -14.42
C VAL A 72 5.59 -0.39 -13.84
N THR A 73 6.08 -1.33 -14.63
CA THR A 73 7.20 -2.22 -14.28
C THR A 73 8.42 -1.87 -15.10
N ALA A 74 9.59 -2.08 -14.51
CA ALA A 74 10.88 -1.96 -15.18
C ALA A 74 11.55 -3.34 -15.20
N THR A 75 11.48 -4.01 -16.35
CA THR A 75 11.95 -5.39 -16.52
C THR A 75 13.30 -5.40 -17.24
N SER A 76 14.30 -5.99 -16.60
CA SER A 76 15.64 -6.18 -17.17
C SER A 76 15.70 -7.47 -17.98
N SER A 77 16.40 -7.46 -19.11
CA SER A 77 16.74 -8.68 -19.86
C SER A 77 17.74 -9.59 -19.12
N ASP A 78 18.45 -9.06 -18.11
CA ASP A 78 19.34 -9.82 -17.21
C ASP A 78 19.18 -9.33 -15.77
N THR A 79 18.32 -10.03 -15.00
CA THR A 79 18.04 -9.72 -13.60
C THR A 79 19.16 -10.13 -12.64
N GLY A 80 20.13 -10.93 -13.10
CA GLY A 80 21.32 -11.29 -12.31
C GLY A 80 22.35 -10.16 -12.26
N THR A 81 22.29 -9.24 -13.22
CA THR A 81 23.21 -8.11 -13.36
C THR A 81 22.55 -6.78 -12.95
N ILE A 82 21.34 -6.52 -13.44
CA ILE A 82 20.59 -5.29 -13.15
C ILE A 82 19.15 -5.65 -12.77
N THR A 83 18.71 -5.15 -11.62
CA THR A 83 17.28 -5.10 -11.29
C THR A 83 16.81 -3.65 -11.32
N ALA A 84 15.52 -3.43 -11.56
CA ALA A 84 14.96 -2.10 -11.61
C ALA A 84 13.56 -2.08 -11.00
N SER A 85 13.16 -0.90 -10.54
CA SER A 85 11.80 -0.59 -10.13
C SER A 85 11.35 0.71 -10.79
N ALA A 86 10.06 0.85 -11.06
CA ALA A 86 9.48 2.04 -11.67
C ALA A 86 8.37 2.61 -10.79
N LEU A 87 8.28 3.93 -10.76
CA LEU A 87 7.14 4.67 -10.26
C LEU A 87 6.05 4.71 -11.34
N THR A 88 4.81 4.99 -10.94
CA THR A 88 3.67 5.15 -11.88
C THR A 88 3.87 6.31 -12.86
N SER A 89 4.73 7.28 -12.52
CA SER A 89 5.11 8.40 -13.39
C SER A 89 6.21 8.06 -14.40
N ALA A 90 6.78 6.86 -14.36
CA ALA A 90 7.84 6.46 -15.28
C ALA A 90 7.29 6.34 -16.70
N LEU A 91 7.99 6.96 -17.65
CA LEU A 91 7.62 6.89 -19.06
C LEU A 91 7.97 5.51 -19.62
N SER A 92 7.01 4.91 -20.32
CA SER A 92 7.22 3.62 -20.99
C SER A 92 8.25 3.77 -22.11
N GLY A 93 9.17 2.81 -22.21
CA GLY A 93 10.29 2.86 -23.14
C GLY A 93 11.29 1.73 -22.94
N LYS A 94 12.22 1.59 -23.88
CA LYS A 94 13.36 0.66 -23.77
C LYS A 94 14.65 1.46 -23.60
N TYR A 95 15.47 1.02 -22.66
CA TYR A 95 16.75 1.62 -22.33
C TYR A 95 17.85 0.57 -22.45
N SER A 96 18.90 0.88 -23.18
CA SER A 96 20.11 0.04 -23.28
C SER A 96 21.08 0.46 -22.18
N ILE A 97 21.45 -0.45 -21.30
CA ILE A 97 22.29 -0.17 -20.12
C ILE A 97 23.55 -1.04 -20.17
N GLU A 98 24.71 -0.39 -20.09
CA GLU A 98 26.01 -1.03 -19.94
C GLU A 98 26.59 -0.62 -18.58
N VAL A 99 27.10 -1.57 -17.80
CA VAL A 99 27.77 -1.35 -16.51
C VAL A 99 29.25 -1.68 -16.68
N SER A 100 30.08 -0.64 -16.64
CA SER A 100 31.54 -0.77 -16.81
C SER A 100 32.26 -0.91 -15.46
N SER A 101 31.72 -0.32 -14.39
CA SER A 101 32.24 -0.44 -13.03
C SER A 101 31.09 -0.39 -12.00
N LEU A 102 31.30 -0.98 -10.83
CA LEU A 102 30.38 -0.86 -9.70
C LEU A 102 30.93 0.13 -8.69
N ALA A 103 30.02 0.83 -8.02
CA ALA A 103 30.37 1.69 -6.91
C ALA A 103 30.93 0.84 -5.77
N GLN A 104 32.10 1.24 -5.26
CA GLN A 104 32.80 0.56 -4.17
C GLN A 104 33.09 1.56 -3.06
N ALA A 105 33.13 1.07 -1.83
CA ALA A 105 33.50 1.86 -0.67
C ALA A 105 34.97 1.60 -0.34
N GLN A 106 35.72 2.66 -0.06
CA GLN A 106 37.14 2.51 0.29
C GLN A 106 37.30 1.69 1.58
N THR A 107 38.28 0.79 1.60
CA THR A 107 38.66 0.02 2.78
C THR A 107 40.15 0.18 3.06
N LEU A 108 40.47 0.62 4.27
CA LEU A 108 41.82 0.81 4.79
C LEU A 108 42.13 -0.23 5.89
N VAL A 109 43.35 -0.75 5.88
CA VAL A 109 43.79 -1.82 6.77
C VAL A 109 45.03 -1.38 7.52
N ALA A 110 44.99 -1.46 8.85
CA ALA A 110 46.11 -1.14 9.71
C ALA A 110 47.15 -2.28 9.77
N ALA A 111 48.35 -1.94 10.24
CA ALA A 111 49.37 -2.92 10.56
C ALA A 111 48.89 -3.88 11.67
N GLY A 112 49.25 -5.16 11.54
CA GLY A 112 48.83 -6.21 12.46
C GLY A 112 49.39 -6.03 13.87
N GLN A 113 48.58 -6.36 14.87
CA GLN A 113 48.91 -6.33 16.30
C GLN A 113 48.83 -7.73 16.90
N ALA A 114 49.62 -7.98 17.95
CA ALA A 114 49.66 -9.27 18.64
C ALA A 114 48.41 -9.56 19.49
N SER A 115 47.72 -8.51 19.97
CA SER A 115 46.55 -8.64 20.84
C SER A 115 45.49 -7.59 20.50
N ILE A 116 44.21 -7.94 20.69
CA ILE A 116 43.08 -7.01 20.53
C ILE A 116 42.88 -6.09 21.75
N SER A 117 43.38 -6.49 22.92
CA SER A 117 43.16 -5.83 24.21
C SER A 117 44.40 -5.15 24.79
N ALA A 118 45.59 -5.41 24.21
CA ALA A 118 46.80 -4.72 24.62
C ALA A 118 46.70 -3.23 24.29
N ALA A 119 47.22 -2.40 25.19
CA ALA A 119 47.31 -0.95 24.99
C ALA A 119 48.26 -0.62 23.83
N ILE A 120 47.81 0.26 22.94
CA ILE A 120 48.59 0.89 21.89
C ILE A 120 49.05 2.24 22.43
N GLY A 121 50.37 2.42 22.50
CA GLY A 121 50.99 3.64 23.02
C GLY A 121 50.90 3.79 24.53
N THR A 122 51.04 5.04 24.97
CA THR A 122 51.15 5.45 26.38
C THR A 122 49.82 5.80 27.03
N GLY A 123 48.74 5.88 26.25
CA GLY A 123 47.43 6.34 26.71
C GLY A 123 47.26 7.87 26.71
N THR A 124 48.19 8.61 26.11
CA THR A 124 48.05 10.05 25.89
C THR A 124 46.83 10.34 25.00
N PRO A 125 45.92 11.27 25.38
CA PRO A 125 44.75 11.60 24.57
C PRO A 125 45.12 11.97 23.14
N THR A 126 44.56 11.24 22.19
CA THR A 126 44.83 11.35 20.76
C THR A 126 43.54 11.67 20.03
N THR A 127 43.52 12.78 19.31
CA THR A 127 42.38 13.14 18.45
C THR A 127 42.61 12.56 17.07
N LEU A 128 41.74 11.64 16.65
CA LEU A 128 41.66 11.16 15.27
C LEU A 128 40.64 12.01 14.52
N SER A 129 41.06 12.64 13.42
CA SER A 129 40.17 13.42 12.56
C SER A 129 40.02 12.77 11.21
N PHE A 130 38.78 12.48 10.83
CA PHE A 130 38.39 11.85 9.57
C PHE A 130 37.84 12.91 8.63
N ASP A 131 38.38 12.92 7.41
CA ASP A 131 37.88 13.70 6.29
C ASP A 131 37.54 12.74 5.14
N ALA A 132 36.41 12.98 4.49
CA ALA A 132 35.96 12.23 3.32
C ALA A 132 36.19 13.09 2.07
N GLY A 133 36.65 12.49 0.98
CA GLY A 133 37.02 13.23 -0.21
C GLY A 133 37.37 12.33 -1.37
N THR A 134 38.01 12.91 -2.38
CA THR A 134 38.54 12.19 -3.55
C THR A 134 40.06 12.21 -3.52
N ILE A 135 40.68 11.09 -3.88
CA ILE A 135 42.12 10.98 -4.08
C ILE A 135 42.42 10.98 -5.58
N SER A 136 43.39 11.77 -6.00
CA SER A 136 43.99 11.68 -7.33
C SER A 136 45.45 11.31 -7.19
N GLY A 137 45.85 10.16 -7.75
CA GLY A 137 47.20 9.64 -7.68
C GLY A 137 47.28 8.16 -8.04
N THR A 138 48.50 7.65 -8.20
CA THR A 138 48.73 6.22 -8.49
C THR A 138 48.83 5.43 -7.20
N LEU A 139 47.91 4.47 -7.02
CA LEU A 139 47.94 3.50 -5.93
C LEU A 139 48.87 2.32 -6.31
N SER A 140 49.84 2.00 -5.45
CA SER A 140 50.74 0.85 -5.61
C SER A 140 51.03 0.21 -4.25
N GLY A 141 50.85 -1.10 -4.15
CA GLY A 141 51.07 -1.82 -2.87
C GLY A 141 50.19 -1.32 -1.71
N GLY A 142 48.99 -0.81 -2.02
CA GLY A 142 48.05 -0.27 -1.03
C GLY A 142 48.38 1.14 -0.52
N LYS A 143 49.36 1.83 -1.13
CA LYS A 143 49.70 3.23 -0.78
C LYS A 143 49.79 4.10 -2.03
N TYR A 144 49.45 5.38 -1.90
CA TYR A 144 49.59 6.34 -2.99
C TYR A 144 51.03 6.83 -3.11
N ASN A 145 51.52 6.94 -4.34
CA ASN A 145 52.85 7.48 -4.64
C ASN A 145 52.95 8.98 -4.27
N ALA A 146 54.18 9.47 -4.13
CA ALA A 146 54.44 10.89 -3.94
C ALA A 146 53.82 11.71 -5.09
N GLY A 147 53.15 12.82 -4.74
CA GLY A 147 52.42 13.66 -5.69
C GLY A 147 50.92 13.37 -5.78
N ALA A 148 50.40 12.40 -5.03
CA ALA A 148 48.96 12.25 -4.86
C ALA A 148 48.35 13.47 -4.16
N THR A 149 47.08 13.74 -4.47
CA THR A 149 46.32 14.86 -3.90
C THR A 149 45.04 14.33 -3.27
N PHE A 150 44.62 14.96 -2.17
CA PHE A 150 43.34 14.71 -1.53
C PHE A 150 42.50 15.98 -1.59
N THR A 151 41.30 15.87 -2.14
CA THR A 151 40.33 16.97 -2.17
C THR A 151 39.17 16.61 -1.24
N SER A 152 38.96 17.40 -0.18
CA SER A 152 37.87 17.19 0.77
C SER A 152 36.51 17.36 0.09
N ALA A 153 35.54 16.55 0.50
CA ALA A 153 34.14 16.65 0.08
C ALA A 153 33.41 17.85 0.75
N GLY A 154 34.05 18.57 1.68
CA GLY A 154 33.47 19.74 2.34
C GLY A 154 32.45 19.42 3.44
N ASN A 155 32.40 18.15 3.91
CA ASN A 155 31.45 17.69 4.94
C ASN A 155 31.88 18.00 6.39
N GLY A 156 32.98 18.74 6.56
CA GLY A 156 33.60 19.02 7.86
C GLY A 156 34.39 17.84 8.42
N LEU A 157 35.37 18.13 9.28
CA LEU A 157 36.16 17.11 9.98
C LEU A 157 35.33 16.47 11.09
N LYS A 158 35.33 15.13 11.13
CA LYS A 158 34.72 14.37 12.22
C LYS A 158 35.79 13.77 13.10
N THR A 159 35.66 13.91 14.41
CA THR A 159 36.72 13.56 15.35
C THR A 159 36.29 12.50 16.37
N VAL A 160 37.24 11.66 16.78
CA VAL A 160 37.10 10.75 17.93
C VAL A 160 38.37 10.81 18.78
N THR A 161 38.19 10.77 20.10
CA THR A 161 39.30 10.79 21.06
C THR A 161 39.63 9.38 21.52
N ILE A 162 40.91 9.03 21.42
CA ILE A 162 41.50 7.80 21.94
C ILE A 162 42.39 8.15 23.13
N ASP A 163 42.13 7.57 24.30
CA ASP A 163 42.89 7.79 25.54
C ASP A 163 43.15 6.46 26.26
N SER A 164 43.70 6.51 27.48
CA SER A 164 44.00 5.32 28.28
C SER A 164 42.82 4.38 28.57
N SER A 165 41.57 4.84 28.42
CA SER A 165 40.37 4.02 28.64
C SER A 165 40.01 3.16 27.42
N ASN A 166 40.45 3.53 26.21
CA ASN A 166 40.04 2.90 24.96
C ASN A 166 41.18 2.71 23.95
N ASN A 167 42.45 2.89 24.34
CA ASN A 167 43.64 2.74 23.48
C ASN A 167 44.03 1.29 23.15
N SER A 168 43.09 0.35 23.09
CA SER A 168 43.31 -1.00 22.54
C SER A 168 42.67 -1.10 21.15
N LEU A 169 42.99 -2.12 20.34
CA LEU A 169 42.31 -2.31 19.05
C LEU A 169 40.79 -2.42 19.22
N GLN A 170 40.35 -3.14 20.26
CA GLN A 170 38.93 -3.25 20.60
C GLN A 170 38.33 -1.89 20.98
N GLY A 171 39.00 -1.14 21.86
CA GLY A 171 38.54 0.17 22.29
C GLY A 171 38.49 1.18 21.14
N ILE A 172 39.49 1.17 20.25
CA ILE A 172 39.54 2.03 19.06
C ILE A 172 38.40 1.69 18.10
N ARG A 173 38.15 0.40 17.83
CA ARG A 173 37.01 -0.05 17.01
C ARG A 173 35.70 0.47 17.59
N ASP A 174 35.49 0.27 18.89
CA ASP A 174 34.25 0.62 19.57
C ASP A 174 34.06 2.14 19.58
N ALA A 175 35.13 2.91 19.81
CA ALA A 175 35.13 4.37 19.75
C ALA A 175 34.78 4.92 18.35
N ILE A 176 35.39 4.37 17.28
CA ILE A 176 35.10 4.77 15.89
C ILE A 176 33.63 4.48 15.54
N ASN A 177 33.14 3.28 15.86
CA ASN A 177 31.78 2.87 15.55
C ASN A 177 30.73 3.67 16.35
N ALA A 178 31.02 4.00 17.62
CA ALA A 178 30.14 4.82 18.44
C ALA A 178 30.09 6.28 17.96
N ALA A 179 31.19 6.81 17.43
CA ALA A 179 31.29 8.20 16.99
C ALA A 179 30.56 8.49 15.65
N SER A 180 30.00 7.49 14.97
CA SER A 180 29.18 7.66 13.75
C SER A 180 29.86 8.52 12.66
N LEU A 181 31.15 8.27 12.44
CA LEU A 181 32.02 9.10 11.60
C LEU A 181 31.75 8.93 10.09
N GLY A 182 30.85 8.03 9.69
CA GLY A 182 30.66 7.63 8.29
C GLY A 182 31.62 6.51 7.86
N VAL A 183 32.29 5.88 8.82
CA VAL A 183 33.23 4.77 8.67
C VAL A 183 32.83 3.68 9.67
N THR A 184 32.93 2.42 9.27
CA THR A 184 32.77 1.26 10.15
C THR A 184 34.12 0.61 10.36
N ALA A 185 34.50 0.44 11.62
CA ALA A 185 35.69 -0.26 12.05
C ALA A 185 35.38 -1.72 12.44
N SER A 186 36.25 -2.64 12.05
CA SER A 186 36.21 -4.05 12.44
C SER A 186 37.63 -4.57 12.69
N ILE A 187 37.75 -5.74 13.33
CA ILE A 187 39.04 -6.39 13.56
C ILE A 187 39.03 -7.72 12.81
N ILE A 188 40.01 -7.93 11.94
CA ILE A 188 40.21 -9.19 11.20
C ILE A 188 41.44 -9.89 11.77
N ASN A 189 41.32 -11.20 12.02
CA ASN A 189 42.45 -12.06 12.33
C ASN A 189 42.95 -12.72 11.04
N ASP A 190 44.17 -12.39 10.61
CA ASP A 190 44.77 -12.89 9.37
C ASP A 190 45.65 -14.15 9.55
N GLY A 191 45.79 -14.65 10.79
CA GLY A 191 46.60 -15.82 11.12
C GLY A 191 48.12 -15.60 11.11
N SER A 192 48.60 -14.37 10.95
CA SER A 192 50.03 -14.02 11.01
C SER A 192 50.57 -13.96 12.45
N ALA A 193 51.88 -13.70 12.62
CA ALA A 193 52.51 -13.56 13.94
C ALA A 193 51.98 -12.35 14.75
N ALA A 194 51.42 -11.34 14.08
CA ALA A 194 50.69 -10.24 14.68
C ALA A 194 49.28 -10.19 14.05
N PRO A 195 48.39 -11.11 14.44
CA PRO A 195 47.27 -11.53 13.59
C PRO A 195 46.15 -10.49 13.46
N TYR A 196 46.03 -9.57 14.42
CA TYR A 196 44.85 -8.71 14.53
C TYR A 196 45.04 -7.39 13.78
N ARG A 197 44.24 -7.15 12.75
CA ARG A 197 44.25 -5.90 11.96
C ARG A 197 42.96 -5.13 12.15
N LEU A 198 43.09 -3.84 12.44
CA LEU A 198 41.95 -2.92 12.35
C LEU A 198 41.66 -2.65 10.87
N VAL A 199 40.41 -2.88 10.46
CA VAL A 199 39.91 -2.60 9.11
C VAL A 199 38.84 -1.54 9.21
N MET A 200 38.99 -0.47 8.44
CA MET A 200 38.06 0.65 8.37
C MET A 200 37.50 0.74 6.97
N SER A 201 36.18 0.60 6.84
CA SER A 201 35.47 0.73 5.57
C SER A 201 34.57 1.95 5.61
N ALA A 202 34.58 2.74 4.55
CA ALA A 202 33.61 3.83 4.40
C ALA A 202 32.18 3.26 4.33
N ASN A 203 31.22 3.94 4.94
CA ASN A 203 29.82 3.50 4.93
C ASN A 203 29.12 3.78 3.59
N ASN A 204 29.62 4.76 2.85
CA ASN A 204 29.14 5.12 1.52
C ASN A 204 30.11 4.58 0.47
N THR A 205 29.57 4.17 -0.68
CA THR A 205 30.36 3.88 -1.87
C THR A 205 30.64 5.16 -2.66
N GLY A 206 31.50 5.07 -3.68
CA GLY A 206 31.82 6.18 -4.58
C GLY A 206 33.24 6.70 -4.41
N ALA A 207 33.72 7.43 -5.41
CA ALA A 207 35.05 8.06 -5.39
C ALA A 207 35.21 9.11 -4.27
N LEU A 208 34.09 9.70 -3.80
CA LEU A 208 34.05 10.63 -2.66
C LEU A 208 34.15 9.93 -1.29
N SER A 209 34.13 8.60 -1.26
CA SER A 209 34.24 7.84 -0.01
C SER A 209 35.70 7.68 0.46
N SER A 210 36.68 8.29 -0.21
CA SER A 210 38.07 8.16 0.19
C SER A 210 38.32 8.89 1.51
N MET A 211 39.09 8.28 2.39
CA MET A 211 39.33 8.71 3.76
C MET A 211 40.74 9.28 3.92
N LYS A 212 40.81 10.48 4.48
CA LYS A 212 42.00 11.02 5.11
C LYS A 212 41.81 10.96 6.62
N ILE A 213 42.76 10.35 7.31
CA ILE A 213 42.77 10.18 8.76
C ILE A 213 44.00 10.90 9.29
N SER A 214 43.80 11.94 10.08
CA SER A 214 44.90 12.62 10.78
C SER A 214 44.84 12.30 12.27
N ALA A 215 46.00 12.19 12.89
CA ALA A 215 46.11 11.87 14.32
C ALA A 215 47.02 12.90 15.01
N SER A 216 46.57 13.42 16.15
CA SER A 216 47.34 14.35 16.98
C SER A 216 47.30 13.90 18.45
N GLY A 217 48.45 13.59 19.02
CA GLY A 217 48.59 13.05 20.39
C GLY A 217 49.67 11.98 20.48
N ASP A 218 49.28 10.76 20.88
CA ASP A 218 50.18 9.61 21.04
C ASP A 218 50.81 9.17 19.70
N THR A 219 52.14 8.98 19.71
CA THR A 219 52.91 8.65 18.51
C THR A 219 52.69 7.22 18.03
N SER A 220 52.40 6.26 18.92
CA SER A 220 52.10 4.88 18.55
C SER A 220 50.72 4.77 17.90
N VAL A 221 49.72 5.47 18.45
CA VAL A 221 48.38 5.54 17.84
C VAL A 221 48.45 6.24 16.48
N SER A 222 49.19 7.35 16.39
CA SER A 222 49.38 8.08 15.13
C SER A 222 50.07 7.22 14.07
N SER A 223 51.12 6.49 14.45
CA SER A 223 51.86 5.58 13.55
C SER A 223 51.04 4.37 13.13
N LEU A 224 49.96 4.02 13.85
CA LEU A 224 49.06 2.94 13.49
C LEU A 224 47.93 3.41 12.57
N LEU A 225 47.37 4.59 12.80
CA LEU A 225 46.06 5.00 12.24
C LEU A 225 46.11 6.20 11.29
N ALA A 226 47.12 7.06 11.36
CA ALA A 226 47.19 8.20 10.46
C ALA A 226 47.35 7.74 9.00
N ASN A 227 46.54 8.31 8.13
CA ASN A 227 46.50 8.04 6.70
C ASN A 227 46.19 9.34 5.95
N ASP A 228 47.23 10.01 5.46
CA ASP A 228 47.10 11.12 4.53
C ASP A 228 47.57 10.72 3.12
N PRO A 229 46.65 10.47 2.17
CA PRO A 229 46.99 10.10 0.81
C PRO A 229 47.94 11.09 0.12
N ALA A 230 47.91 12.37 0.50
CA ALA A 230 48.74 13.41 -0.10
C ALA A 230 50.20 13.40 0.41
N ALA A 231 50.47 12.72 1.52
CA ALA A 231 51.79 12.75 2.15
C ALA A 231 52.78 11.69 1.62
N GLY A 232 52.37 10.85 0.66
CA GLY A 232 53.21 9.78 0.14
C GLY A 232 53.52 8.72 1.21
N THR A 233 54.64 8.00 1.08
CA THR A 233 54.97 6.84 1.96
C THR A 233 55.56 7.21 3.31
N ALA A 234 55.49 8.49 3.71
CA ALA A 234 55.94 8.95 5.02
C ALA A 234 55.19 8.22 6.16
N ILE A 235 55.84 8.06 7.31
CA ILE A 235 55.29 7.40 8.51
C ILE A 235 55.10 8.46 9.62
N GLY A 236 54.00 8.38 10.37
CA GLY A 236 53.69 9.29 11.49
C GLY A 236 52.39 10.09 11.29
N ALA A 237 52.24 11.22 11.99
CA ALA A 237 51.00 12.03 12.07
C ALA A 237 50.51 12.60 10.72
N LEU A 238 51.39 12.64 9.71
CA LEU A 238 51.12 13.06 8.34
C LEU A 238 51.52 11.93 7.37
N GLY A 239 51.37 10.65 7.74
CA GLY A 239 51.84 9.52 6.93
C GLY A 239 50.73 8.68 6.30
N GLN A 240 51.08 7.77 5.40
CA GLN A 240 50.20 6.68 4.91
C GLN A 240 50.50 5.39 5.66
N ASN A 241 50.05 5.31 6.92
CA ASN A 241 50.32 4.16 7.78
C ASN A 241 49.37 2.98 7.52
N LEU A 242 48.22 3.25 6.92
CA LEU A 242 47.25 2.25 6.51
C LEU A 242 47.52 1.79 5.07
N SER A 243 47.07 0.58 4.76
CA SER A 243 47.08 0.02 3.41
C SER A 243 45.67 0.00 2.84
N GLU A 244 45.47 0.56 1.65
CA GLU A 244 44.21 0.50 0.93
C GLU A 244 44.03 -0.86 0.27
N SER A 245 43.00 -1.60 0.71
CA SER A 245 42.66 -2.92 0.17
C SER A 245 41.54 -2.87 -0.86
N VAL A 246 40.66 -1.86 -0.79
CA VAL A 246 39.57 -1.62 -1.75
C VAL A 246 39.51 -0.11 -2.00
N THR A 247 39.47 0.27 -3.27
CA THR A 247 39.36 1.67 -3.68
C THR A 247 37.90 2.11 -3.74
N GLY A 248 37.64 3.30 -3.23
CA GLY A 248 36.35 3.97 -3.43
C GLY A 248 36.19 4.33 -4.90
N LEU A 249 35.24 3.69 -5.59
CA LEU A 249 34.95 3.92 -7.00
C LEU A 249 33.48 4.27 -7.18
N ASN A 250 33.17 5.06 -8.20
CA ASN A 250 31.79 5.26 -8.65
C ASN A 250 31.33 4.06 -9.49
N ALA A 251 30.03 3.89 -9.61
CA ALA A 251 29.43 3.08 -10.65
C ALA A 251 29.41 3.87 -11.95
N ASP A 252 30.16 3.40 -12.94
CA ASP A 252 30.16 3.95 -14.30
C ASP A 252 29.28 3.08 -15.18
N ILE A 253 28.24 3.71 -15.72
CA ILE A 253 27.28 3.08 -16.62
C ILE A 253 27.13 3.89 -17.90
N LYS A 254 26.63 3.25 -18.96
CA LYS A 254 26.10 3.95 -20.14
C LYS A 254 24.62 3.66 -20.28
N VAL A 255 23.79 4.69 -20.39
CA VAL A 255 22.36 4.57 -20.67
C VAL A 255 22.08 5.14 -22.05
N ASN A 256 21.66 4.30 -22.99
CA ASN A 256 21.51 4.65 -24.42
C ASN A 256 22.77 5.31 -25.01
N GLY A 257 23.96 4.86 -24.56
CA GLY A 257 25.25 5.40 -24.98
C GLY A 257 25.73 6.64 -24.22
N ILE A 258 24.89 7.23 -23.36
CA ILE A 258 25.26 8.38 -22.51
C ILE A 258 26.00 7.87 -21.28
N ALA A 259 27.25 8.29 -21.11
CA ALA A 259 28.07 7.94 -19.94
C ALA A 259 27.55 8.64 -18.68
N VAL A 260 27.39 7.88 -17.60
CA VAL A 260 26.89 8.33 -16.32
C VAL A 260 27.74 7.71 -15.21
N SER A 261 28.21 8.55 -14.27
CA SER A 261 28.97 8.11 -13.10
C SER A 261 28.20 8.46 -11.83
N LYS A 262 27.97 7.48 -10.96
CA LYS A 262 27.19 7.63 -9.72
C LYS A 262 27.92 7.04 -8.51
N ALA A 263 27.76 7.66 -7.36
CA ALA A 263 28.41 7.19 -6.13
C ALA A 263 27.80 5.88 -5.56
N SER A 264 26.66 5.41 -6.07
CA SER A 264 25.93 4.25 -5.53
C SER A 264 25.57 3.25 -6.62
N ASN A 265 25.46 1.98 -6.23
CA ASN A 265 24.90 0.92 -7.07
C ASN A 265 23.37 0.93 -7.10
N SER A 266 22.73 1.78 -6.29
CA SER A 266 21.29 2.08 -6.39
C SER A 266 21.13 3.50 -6.93
N ILE A 267 20.59 3.63 -8.14
CA ILE A 267 20.60 4.85 -8.93
C ILE A 267 19.15 5.20 -9.32
N SER A 268 18.63 6.34 -8.86
CA SER A 268 17.23 6.73 -9.05
C SER A 268 17.03 8.03 -9.85
N ASP A 269 18.12 8.66 -10.29
CA ASP A 269 18.12 10.02 -10.85
C ASP A 269 18.61 10.09 -12.30
N VAL A 270 18.74 8.93 -12.96
CA VAL A 270 19.22 8.84 -14.36
C VAL A 270 18.07 8.69 -15.34
N ILE A 271 17.11 7.84 -15.01
CA ILE A 271 15.89 7.65 -15.79
C ILE A 271 14.73 8.16 -14.91
N PRO A 272 14.00 9.20 -15.31
CA PRO A 272 12.92 9.76 -14.49
C PRO A 272 11.90 8.69 -14.06
N GLY A 273 11.71 8.56 -12.75
CA GLY A 273 10.78 7.60 -12.16
C GLY A 273 11.28 6.15 -12.11
N VAL A 274 12.53 5.86 -12.46
CA VAL A 274 13.10 4.51 -12.43
C VAL A 274 14.29 4.45 -11.47
N THR A 275 14.28 3.46 -10.57
CA THR A 275 15.43 3.14 -9.73
C THR A 275 16.11 1.87 -10.24
N LEU A 276 17.36 1.99 -10.64
CA LEU A 276 18.24 0.90 -11.04
C LEU A 276 19.00 0.38 -9.81
N LYS A 277 19.21 -0.93 -9.76
CA LYS A 277 20.08 -1.58 -8.79
C LYS A 277 21.07 -2.49 -9.53
N LEU A 278 22.33 -2.09 -9.50
CA LEU A 278 23.44 -2.74 -10.18
C LEU A 278 24.05 -3.80 -9.26
N SER A 279 24.28 -5.00 -9.79
CA SER A 279 24.85 -6.13 -9.03
C SER A 279 26.12 -6.67 -9.65
N LYS A 280 26.30 -6.54 -10.98
CA LYS A 280 27.46 -7.04 -11.72
C LYS A 280 27.83 -6.09 -12.86
N LEU A 281 29.02 -6.28 -13.42
CA LEU A 281 29.42 -5.64 -14.68
C LEU A 281 28.73 -6.35 -15.85
N THR A 282 28.49 -5.62 -16.93
CA THR A 282 27.89 -6.19 -18.15
C THR A 282 28.97 -6.42 -19.22
N GLY A 283 28.97 -7.58 -19.86
CA GLY A 283 29.80 -7.82 -21.05
C GLY A 283 29.17 -7.30 -22.35
N THR A 284 27.84 -7.18 -22.39
CA THR A 284 27.05 -6.64 -23.50
C THR A 284 25.92 -5.76 -22.95
N PRO A 285 25.38 -4.80 -23.73
CA PRO A 285 24.30 -3.95 -23.24
C PRO A 285 23.04 -4.74 -22.84
N VAL A 286 22.57 -4.52 -21.62
CA VAL A 286 21.35 -5.10 -21.07
C VAL A 286 20.17 -4.20 -21.43
N THR A 287 19.07 -4.78 -21.92
CA THR A 287 17.87 -4.01 -22.24
C THR A 287 16.95 -3.94 -21.04
N LEU A 288 16.68 -2.73 -20.56
CA LEU A 288 15.64 -2.44 -19.59
C LEU A 288 14.37 -1.99 -20.32
N THR A 289 13.26 -2.67 -20.07
CA THR A 289 11.94 -2.32 -20.62
C THR A 289 11.06 -1.77 -19.52
N VAL A 290 10.66 -0.51 -19.65
CA VAL A 290 9.67 0.14 -18.80
C VAL A 290 8.33 0.08 -19.52
N ALA A 291 7.34 -0.59 -18.93
CA ALA A 291 6.03 -0.79 -19.53
C ALA A 291 4.95 -0.96 -18.46
N GLN A 292 3.68 -0.81 -18.85
CA GLN A 292 2.54 -1.08 -17.98
C GLN A 292 2.56 -2.53 -17.45
N ASP A 293 2.17 -2.71 -16.20
CA ASP A 293 2.15 -4.02 -15.54
C ASP A 293 0.96 -4.89 -15.99
N THR A 294 1.06 -5.44 -17.20
CA THR A 294 0.04 -6.34 -17.75
C THR A 294 -0.02 -7.67 -17.02
N ALA A 295 1.08 -8.11 -16.38
CA ALA A 295 1.13 -9.39 -15.67
C ALA A 295 0.29 -9.35 -14.39
N SER A 296 0.46 -8.32 -13.55
CA SER A 296 -0.32 -8.16 -12.32
C SER A 296 -1.81 -7.96 -12.61
N VAL A 297 -2.15 -7.23 -13.67
CA VAL A 297 -3.55 -7.06 -14.10
C VAL A 297 -4.12 -8.40 -14.61
N SER A 298 -3.39 -9.13 -15.45
CA SER A 298 -3.78 -10.49 -15.89
C SER A 298 -4.08 -11.42 -14.71
N GLN A 299 -3.21 -11.41 -13.70
CA GLN A 299 -3.41 -12.22 -12.50
C GLN A 299 -4.66 -11.78 -11.74
N SER A 300 -4.86 -10.47 -11.55
CA SER A 300 -6.03 -9.94 -10.84
C SER A 300 -7.34 -10.28 -11.56
N VAL A 301 -7.34 -10.27 -12.90
CA VAL A 301 -8.49 -10.68 -13.71
C VAL A 301 -8.74 -12.19 -13.60
N ASN A 302 -7.69 -13.01 -13.58
CA ASN A 302 -7.81 -14.45 -13.35
C ASN A 302 -8.35 -14.79 -11.94
N ASP A 303 -7.89 -14.06 -10.93
CA ASP A 303 -8.36 -14.21 -9.54
C ASP A 303 -9.83 -13.79 -9.41
N PHE A 304 -10.25 -12.75 -10.13
CA PHE A 304 -11.66 -12.38 -10.26
C PHE A 304 -12.51 -13.52 -10.84
N VAL A 305 -12.08 -14.13 -11.94
CA VAL A 305 -12.81 -15.25 -12.57
C VAL A 305 -12.88 -16.45 -11.63
N THR A 306 -11.75 -16.79 -10.99
CA THR A 306 -11.67 -17.89 -10.02
C THR A 306 -12.58 -17.67 -8.81
N SER A 307 -12.53 -16.49 -8.21
CA SER A 307 -13.33 -16.14 -7.03
C SER A 307 -14.83 -16.03 -7.35
N TYR A 308 -15.21 -15.49 -8.52
CA TYR A 308 -16.59 -15.53 -9.00
C TYR A 308 -17.07 -16.98 -9.17
N ASN A 309 -16.25 -17.85 -9.77
CA ASN A 309 -16.61 -19.26 -9.96
C ASN A 309 -16.78 -20.00 -8.65
N ALA A 310 -15.92 -19.72 -7.64
CA ALA A 310 -16.06 -20.27 -6.30
C ALA A 310 -17.35 -19.82 -5.60
N LEU A 311 -17.71 -18.53 -5.74
CA LEU A 311 -18.97 -18.00 -5.23
C LEU A 311 -20.17 -18.64 -5.96
N SER A 312 -20.17 -18.62 -7.29
CA SER A 312 -21.22 -19.20 -8.13
C SER A 312 -21.44 -20.68 -7.80
N LYS A 313 -20.35 -21.44 -7.62
CA LYS A 313 -20.38 -22.84 -7.19
C LYS A 313 -21.01 -23.00 -5.81
N THR A 314 -20.61 -22.18 -4.83
CA THR A 314 -21.19 -22.22 -3.47
C THR A 314 -22.69 -21.95 -3.50
N LEU A 315 -23.13 -20.94 -4.26
CA LEU A 315 -24.55 -20.63 -4.40
C LEU A 315 -25.30 -21.77 -5.09
N SER A 316 -24.72 -22.37 -6.14
CA SER A 316 -25.30 -23.52 -6.85
C SER A 316 -25.40 -24.75 -5.95
N ASP A 317 -24.32 -25.13 -5.27
CA ASP A 317 -24.28 -26.34 -4.42
C ASP A 317 -25.29 -26.26 -3.26
N LEU A 318 -25.56 -25.05 -2.74
CA LEU A 318 -26.56 -24.83 -1.69
C LEU A 318 -28.01 -24.74 -2.20
N THR A 319 -28.22 -24.57 -3.50
CA THR A 319 -29.55 -24.38 -4.11
C THR A 319 -29.95 -25.42 -5.15
N ALA A 320 -29.06 -26.36 -5.48
CA ALA A 320 -29.27 -27.35 -6.52
C ALA A 320 -30.09 -28.56 -6.05
N TYR A 321 -30.80 -29.17 -6.99
CA TYR A 321 -31.48 -30.44 -6.80
C TYR A 321 -30.57 -31.57 -7.26
N ASN A 322 -30.28 -32.51 -6.36
CA ASN A 322 -29.50 -33.69 -6.71
C ASN A 322 -30.42 -34.75 -7.31
N THR A 323 -30.29 -34.98 -8.62
CA THR A 323 -31.10 -35.95 -9.37
C THR A 323 -30.81 -37.40 -8.98
N ALA A 324 -29.61 -37.71 -8.49
CA ALA A 324 -29.22 -39.06 -8.07
C ALA A 324 -29.79 -39.43 -6.70
N THR A 325 -29.78 -38.49 -5.75
CA THR A 325 -30.33 -38.72 -4.39
C THR A 325 -31.78 -38.30 -4.25
N GLN A 326 -32.36 -37.70 -5.30
CA GLN A 326 -33.71 -37.13 -5.33
C GLN A 326 -33.98 -36.14 -4.18
N LYS A 327 -32.94 -35.37 -3.80
CA LYS A 327 -33.00 -34.43 -2.67
C LYS A 327 -32.54 -33.03 -3.11
N GLY A 328 -33.30 -32.03 -2.71
CA GLY A 328 -32.89 -30.63 -2.81
C GLY A 328 -31.82 -30.30 -1.78
N ALA A 329 -30.91 -29.40 -2.14
CA ALA A 329 -29.97 -28.80 -1.20
C ALA A 329 -30.70 -27.96 -0.14
N THR A 330 -29.98 -27.58 0.92
CA THR A 330 -30.53 -26.91 2.11
C THR A 330 -31.31 -25.63 1.78
N LEU A 331 -30.88 -24.87 0.77
CA LEU A 331 -31.50 -23.62 0.32
C LEU A 331 -32.22 -23.77 -1.04
N GLN A 332 -32.58 -25.01 -1.44
CA GLN A 332 -33.40 -25.24 -2.62
C GLN A 332 -34.68 -24.38 -2.55
N GLY A 333 -34.90 -23.57 -3.58
CA GLY A 333 -36.08 -22.73 -3.67
C GLY A 333 -36.00 -21.40 -2.93
N ASP A 334 -34.89 -21.08 -2.27
CA ASP A 334 -34.71 -19.84 -1.53
C ASP A 334 -34.68 -18.61 -2.47
N ALA A 335 -35.54 -17.63 -2.20
CA ALA A 335 -35.66 -16.45 -3.05
C ALA A 335 -34.47 -15.50 -2.91
N THR A 336 -33.86 -15.40 -1.73
CA THR A 336 -32.75 -14.48 -1.49
C THR A 336 -31.50 -14.91 -2.23
N VAL A 337 -31.21 -16.22 -2.24
CA VAL A 337 -30.07 -16.77 -2.99
C VAL A 337 -30.27 -16.64 -4.50
N ARG A 338 -31.47 -16.95 -5.01
CA ARG A 338 -31.78 -16.77 -6.44
C ARG A 338 -31.70 -15.32 -6.89
N ASN A 339 -32.19 -14.39 -6.07
CA ASN A 339 -32.09 -12.96 -6.35
C ASN A 339 -30.63 -12.50 -6.37
N LEU A 340 -29.79 -13.00 -5.47
CA LEU A 340 -28.35 -12.73 -5.47
C LEU A 340 -27.68 -13.25 -6.75
N GLN A 341 -27.93 -14.50 -7.13
CA GLN A 341 -27.42 -15.08 -8.39
C GLN A 341 -27.88 -14.26 -9.62
N GLY A 342 -29.15 -13.84 -9.64
CA GLY A 342 -29.70 -13.00 -10.69
C GLY A 342 -29.02 -11.63 -10.78
N LYS A 343 -28.82 -10.95 -9.63
CA LYS A 343 -28.13 -9.65 -9.58
C LYS A 343 -26.67 -9.75 -10.02
N LEU A 344 -25.95 -10.79 -9.58
CA LEU A 344 -24.56 -11.03 -10.00
C LEU A 344 -24.48 -11.19 -11.54
N ARG A 345 -25.35 -12.01 -12.12
CA ARG A 345 -25.38 -12.19 -13.58
C ARG A 345 -25.83 -10.94 -14.32
N ALA A 346 -26.78 -10.17 -13.78
CA ALA A 346 -27.25 -8.94 -14.39
C ALA A 346 -26.14 -7.88 -14.48
N VAL A 347 -25.35 -7.72 -13.40
CA VAL A 347 -24.22 -6.77 -13.39
C VAL A 347 -23.21 -7.14 -14.48
N LEU A 348 -22.82 -8.41 -14.63
CA LEU A 348 -21.82 -8.85 -15.63
C LEU A 348 -22.33 -8.80 -17.08
N ASN A 349 -23.64 -8.81 -17.29
CA ASN A 349 -24.25 -8.70 -18.63
C ASN A 349 -24.55 -7.25 -19.03
N THR A 350 -24.44 -6.30 -18.11
CA THR A 350 -24.67 -4.87 -18.40
C THR A 350 -23.44 -4.30 -19.10
N ALA A 351 -23.63 -3.54 -20.18
CA ALA A 351 -22.53 -2.87 -20.86
C ALA A 351 -21.99 -1.72 -19.99
N VAL A 352 -20.66 -1.65 -19.81
CA VAL A 352 -20.01 -0.56 -19.08
C VAL A 352 -19.89 0.65 -19.99
N SER A 353 -20.48 1.76 -19.58
CA SER A 353 -20.35 3.05 -20.27
C SER A 353 -19.12 3.81 -19.78
N GLY A 354 -18.50 4.61 -20.67
CA GLY A 354 -17.36 5.48 -20.33
C GLY A 354 -15.99 4.78 -20.22
N ALA A 355 -15.92 3.46 -20.41
CA ALA A 355 -14.70 2.66 -20.39
C ALA A 355 -13.86 2.73 -21.69
N GLY A 356 -14.27 3.57 -22.66
CA GLY A 356 -13.60 3.71 -23.95
C GLY A 356 -14.19 2.78 -25.01
N SER A 357 -13.33 2.08 -25.74
CA SER A 357 -13.74 1.17 -26.83
C SER A 357 -14.29 -0.18 -26.33
N LEU A 358 -13.96 -0.55 -25.10
CA LEU A 358 -14.37 -1.79 -24.45
C LEU A 358 -15.58 -1.52 -23.56
N THR A 359 -16.68 -2.24 -23.80
CA THR A 359 -17.94 -2.11 -23.07
C THR A 359 -18.39 -3.43 -22.44
N SER A 360 -17.79 -4.57 -22.79
CA SER A 360 -18.18 -5.89 -22.26
C SER A 360 -17.00 -6.82 -21.94
N LEU A 361 -17.22 -7.73 -20.97
CA LEU A 361 -16.26 -8.77 -20.59
C LEU A 361 -15.86 -9.71 -21.74
N SER A 362 -16.78 -9.97 -22.67
CA SER A 362 -16.51 -10.84 -23.82
C SER A 362 -15.46 -10.28 -24.78
N GLN A 363 -15.31 -8.95 -24.86
CA GLN A 363 -14.29 -8.30 -25.68
C GLN A 363 -12.88 -8.55 -25.14
N ILE A 364 -12.74 -8.73 -23.82
CA ILE A 364 -11.45 -9.06 -23.17
C ILE A 364 -11.25 -10.57 -22.95
N GLY A 365 -12.13 -11.42 -23.49
CA GLY A 365 -12.00 -12.88 -23.40
C GLY A 365 -12.63 -13.53 -22.18
N ILE A 366 -13.50 -12.82 -21.44
CA ILE A 366 -14.28 -13.41 -20.36
C ILE A 366 -15.69 -13.73 -20.86
N THR A 367 -16.09 -14.99 -20.78
CA THR A 367 -17.40 -15.45 -21.28
C THR A 367 -18.13 -16.33 -20.26
N PHE A 368 -19.46 -16.25 -20.26
CA PHE A 368 -20.30 -17.16 -19.48
C PHE A 368 -20.37 -18.56 -20.09
N GLN A 369 -20.29 -19.56 -19.22
CA GLN A 369 -20.57 -20.95 -19.54
C GLN A 369 -22.03 -21.30 -19.24
N ARG A 370 -22.50 -22.44 -19.75
CA ARG A 370 -23.89 -22.91 -19.59
C ARG A 370 -24.31 -23.11 -18.13
N ASP A 371 -23.36 -23.41 -17.25
CA ASP A 371 -23.58 -23.57 -15.81
C ASP A 371 -23.58 -22.23 -15.04
N GLY A 372 -23.32 -21.11 -15.72
CA GLY A 372 -23.22 -19.78 -15.13
C GLY A 372 -21.86 -19.46 -14.49
N SER A 373 -20.85 -20.31 -14.67
CA SER A 373 -19.44 -19.99 -14.42
C SER A 373 -18.87 -19.09 -15.52
N LEU A 374 -17.72 -18.46 -15.24
CA LEU A 374 -16.94 -17.65 -16.18
C LEU A 374 -15.74 -18.46 -16.67
N ALA A 375 -15.40 -18.31 -17.95
CA ALA A 375 -14.15 -18.77 -18.55
C ALA A 375 -13.33 -17.56 -19.01
N LEU A 376 -12.01 -17.66 -18.88
CA LEU A 376 -11.04 -16.65 -19.32
C LEU A 376 -10.18 -17.19 -20.46
N ASP A 377 -10.16 -16.47 -21.57
CA ASP A 377 -9.13 -16.61 -22.61
C ASP A 377 -7.98 -15.63 -22.32
N SER A 378 -6.94 -16.13 -21.66
CA SER A 378 -5.76 -15.34 -21.30
C SER A 378 -5.00 -14.81 -22.52
N THR A 379 -5.08 -15.47 -23.68
CA THR A 379 -4.39 -15.01 -24.89
C THR A 379 -5.08 -13.77 -25.47
N LYS A 380 -6.41 -13.79 -25.50
CA LYS A 380 -7.22 -12.63 -25.91
C LYS A 380 -7.05 -11.47 -24.93
N LEU A 381 -7.08 -11.73 -23.63
CA LEU A 381 -6.85 -10.69 -22.60
C LEU A 381 -5.49 -10.01 -22.79
N ASN A 382 -4.41 -10.79 -22.92
CA ASN A 382 -3.06 -10.28 -23.13
C ASN A 382 -2.93 -9.47 -24.43
N THR A 383 -3.65 -9.85 -25.49
CA THR A 383 -3.65 -9.12 -26.76
C THR A 383 -4.36 -7.76 -26.63
N VAL A 384 -5.50 -7.72 -25.94
CA VAL A 384 -6.25 -6.48 -25.72
C VAL A 384 -5.48 -5.52 -24.80
N MET A 385 -4.84 -6.02 -23.74
CA MET A 385 -4.05 -5.18 -22.84
C MET A 385 -2.85 -4.50 -23.50
N GLN A 386 -2.27 -5.06 -24.56
CA GLN A 386 -1.17 -4.41 -25.28
C GLN A 386 -1.60 -3.14 -26.02
N ASN A 387 -2.87 -3.07 -26.47
CA ASN A 387 -3.36 -1.97 -27.30
C ASN A 387 -4.35 -1.05 -26.56
N ASN A 388 -5.05 -1.57 -25.55
CA ASN A 388 -6.19 -0.92 -24.91
C ASN A 388 -6.14 -1.03 -23.38
N PHE A 389 -4.95 -0.99 -22.76
CA PHE A 389 -4.79 -1.16 -21.32
C PHE A 389 -5.68 -0.23 -20.47
N SER A 390 -5.78 1.05 -20.84
CA SER A 390 -6.64 2.02 -20.15
C SER A 390 -8.12 1.63 -20.20
N ASP A 391 -8.54 1.02 -21.30
CA ASP A 391 -9.94 0.65 -21.50
C ASP A 391 -10.27 -0.63 -20.71
N VAL A 392 -9.30 -1.54 -20.55
CA VAL A 392 -9.40 -2.69 -19.63
C VAL A 392 -9.55 -2.19 -18.19
N ALA A 393 -8.81 -1.16 -17.80
CA ALA A 393 -8.97 -0.51 -16.50
C ALA A 393 -10.40 0.06 -16.34
N GLY A 394 -10.92 0.74 -17.36
CA GLY A 394 -12.30 1.23 -17.42
C GLY A 394 -13.35 0.14 -17.25
N LEU A 395 -13.07 -1.06 -17.73
CA LEU A 395 -14.01 -2.18 -17.67
C LEU A 395 -14.15 -2.76 -16.25
N PHE A 396 -13.15 -2.61 -15.38
CA PHE A 396 -13.17 -3.17 -14.02
C PHE A 396 -13.23 -2.12 -12.92
N ALA A 397 -12.41 -1.07 -13.01
CA ALA A 397 -12.27 -0.04 -11.99
C ALA A 397 -13.24 1.13 -12.20
N SER A 398 -13.37 1.96 -11.16
CA SER A 398 -13.97 3.29 -11.30
C SER A 398 -12.89 4.28 -11.73
N THR A 399 -12.86 4.65 -13.00
CA THR A 399 -11.79 5.51 -13.57
C THR A 399 -12.36 6.50 -14.56
N GLY A 400 -11.67 7.64 -14.71
CA GLY A 400 -11.96 8.60 -15.75
C GLY A 400 -10.77 8.86 -16.67
N LYS A 401 -11.07 9.22 -17.91
CA LYS A 401 -10.08 9.47 -18.97
C LYS A 401 -10.46 10.73 -19.72
N ALA A 402 -9.54 11.68 -19.79
CA ALA A 402 -9.68 12.85 -20.64
C ALA A 402 -9.14 12.54 -22.05
N SER A 403 -9.76 13.10 -23.08
CA SER A 403 -9.27 13.03 -24.45
C SER A 403 -8.18 14.06 -24.76
N ASP A 404 -8.11 15.14 -23.98
CA ASP A 404 -7.14 16.23 -24.12
C ASP A 404 -5.96 16.00 -23.15
N SER A 405 -4.72 16.09 -23.65
CA SER A 405 -3.50 15.81 -22.88
C SER A 405 -3.20 16.83 -21.78
N LEU A 406 -3.82 18.01 -21.82
CA LEU A 406 -3.71 19.07 -20.82
C LEU A 406 -4.92 19.11 -19.89
N VAL A 407 -5.86 18.17 -20.02
CA VAL A 407 -6.94 17.95 -19.06
C VAL A 407 -6.69 16.62 -18.37
N THR A 408 -6.66 16.63 -17.03
CA THR A 408 -6.46 15.41 -16.24
C THR A 408 -7.73 15.12 -15.45
N TYR A 409 -8.19 13.86 -15.48
CA TYR A 409 -9.24 13.43 -14.57
C TYR A 409 -8.74 13.54 -13.12
N ASN A 410 -9.50 14.21 -12.25
CA ASN A 410 -9.11 14.41 -10.85
C ASN A 410 -9.91 13.51 -9.90
N SER A 411 -11.24 13.67 -9.88
CA SER A 411 -12.10 12.95 -8.94
C SER A 411 -13.56 12.89 -9.40
N VAL A 412 -14.36 12.07 -8.71
CA VAL A 412 -15.81 11.97 -8.84
C VAL A 412 -16.44 11.85 -7.46
N THR A 413 -17.76 12.05 -7.41
CA THR A 413 -18.56 11.72 -6.22
C THR A 413 -19.49 10.56 -6.52
N SER A 414 -20.19 10.05 -5.51
CA SER A 414 -21.24 9.03 -5.72
C SER A 414 -22.41 9.50 -6.58
N ALA A 415 -22.57 10.82 -6.80
CA ALA A 415 -23.59 11.39 -7.67
C ALA A 415 -23.21 11.32 -9.16
N THR A 416 -21.93 11.12 -9.49
CA THR A 416 -21.46 11.11 -10.88
C THR A 416 -21.89 9.80 -11.56
N GLN A 417 -22.62 9.92 -12.66
CA GLN A 417 -23.02 8.76 -13.46
C GLN A 417 -21.94 8.40 -14.50
N PRO A 418 -21.77 7.12 -14.87
CA PRO A 418 -20.85 6.74 -15.93
C PRO A 418 -21.31 7.30 -17.29
N GLY A 419 -20.37 7.85 -18.06
CA GLY A 419 -20.69 8.54 -19.31
C GLY A 419 -19.48 9.28 -19.90
N SER A 420 -19.70 10.04 -20.98
CA SER A 420 -18.69 10.90 -21.60
C SER A 420 -19.17 12.35 -21.61
N TYR A 421 -18.38 13.23 -21.02
CA TYR A 421 -18.78 14.60 -20.74
C TYR A 421 -17.87 15.59 -21.46
N ALA A 422 -18.43 16.47 -22.29
CA ALA A 422 -17.66 17.50 -22.97
C ALA A 422 -17.12 18.53 -21.98
N VAL A 423 -15.86 18.94 -22.14
CA VAL A 423 -15.22 19.98 -21.34
C VAL A 423 -14.95 21.19 -22.23
N ASN A 424 -15.35 22.37 -21.78
CA ASN A 424 -15.07 23.63 -22.45
C ASN A 424 -14.50 24.62 -21.42
N VAL A 425 -13.37 25.24 -21.73
CA VAL A 425 -12.66 26.15 -20.83
C VAL A 425 -12.80 27.58 -21.34
N THR A 426 -13.35 28.46 -20.52
CA THR A 426 -13.58 29.89 -20.82
C THR A 426 -12.53 30.81 -20.21
N GLY A 427 -11.75 30.32 -19.25
CA GLY A 427 -10.61 31.03 -18.67
C GLY A 427 -9.65 30.05 -18.01
N LEU A 428 -8.35 30.25 -18.22
CA LEU A 428 -7.32 29.44 -17.56
C LEU A 428 -7.05 29.94 -16.15
N ALA A 429 -6.65 29.01 -15.28
CA ALA A 429 -6.12 29.38 -14.01
C ALA A 429 -4.78 30.11 -14.16
N THR A 430 -4.54 31.14 -13.36
CA THR A 430 -3.28 31.89 -13.32
C THR A 430 -2.70 31.88 -11.91
N GLN A 431 -1.40 32.18 -11.82
CA GLN A 431 -0.69 32.27 -10.55
C GLN A 431 -0.58 33.73 -10.11
N GLY A 432 -0.56 33.95 -8.79
CA GLY A 432 -0.25 35.24 -8.22
C GLY A 432 1.22 35.57 -8.41
N ASN A 433 1.52 36.82 -8.77
CA ASN A 433 2.87 37.29 -9.08
C ASN A 433 3.12 38.67 -8.45
N ALA A 434 4.34 38.91 -7.99
CA ALA A 434 4.85 40.24 -7.68
C ALA A 434 6.07 40.52 -8.58
N LEU A 435 5.91 41.48 -9.48
CA LEU A 435 6.98 41.92 -10.37
C LEU A 435 7.65 43.17 -9.81
N ALA A 436 8.96 43.10 -9.63
CA ALA A 436 9.77 44.22 -9.20
C ALA A 436 9.68 45.39 -10.20
N SER A 437 9.75 46.61 -9.67
CA SER A 437 9.86 47.84 -10.46
C SER A 437 11.32 48.19 -10.80
N VAL A 438 12.27 47.55 -10.13
CA VAL A 438 13.72 47.77 -10.28
C VAL A 438 14.40 46.52 -10.84
N ALA A 439 15.47 46.73 -11.59
CA ALA A 439 16.35 45.67 -12.10
C ALA A 439 17.68 45.74 -11.35
N PRO A 440 17.83 45.05 -10.20
CA PRO A 440 19.06 45.13 -9.42
C PRO A 440 20.20 44.46 -10.20
N GLY A 441 21.19 45.24 -10.62
CA GLY A 441 22.39 44.73 -11.29
C GLY A 441 23.30 43.99 -10.31
N SER A 442 24.41 44.62 -9.92
CA SER A 442 25.21 44.18 -8.77
C SER A 442 24.65 44.84 -7.51
N LEU A 443 24.37 44.05 -6.46
CA LEU A 443 23.83 44.55 -5.19
C LEU A 443 24.56 43.91 -4.01
N THR A 444 25.08 44.75 -3.12
CA THR A 444 25.64 44.31 -1.84
C THR A 444 24.55 44.23 -0.79
N ILE A 445 24.35 43.03 -0.23
CA ILE A 445 23.45 42.76 0.88
C ILE A 445 24.23 42.86 2.20
N SER A 446 23.68 43.63 3.14
CA SER A 446 24.21 43.90 4.47
C SER A 446 23.05 44.11 5.46
N ALA A 447 23.34 44.32 6.74
CA ALA A 447 22.32 44.61 7.77
C ALA A 447 21.41 45.83 7.48
N ALA A 448 21.75 46.66 6.48
CA ALA A 448 20.92 47.79 6.06
C ALA A 448 19.81 47.38 5.06
N ASN A 449 19.92 46.24 4.39
CA ASN A 449 19.06 45.83 3.26
C ASN A 449 18.91 44.31 3.10
N ASP A 450 19.02 43.55 4.20
CA ASP A 450 19.01 42.09 4.24
C ASP A 450 17.65 41.46 4.54
N THR A 451 16.63 42.24 4.92
CA THR A 451 15.29 41.73 5.25
C THR A 451 14.27 42.04 4.16
N LEU A 452 13.41 41.06 3.88
CA LEU A 452 12.28 41.19 2.96
C LEU A 452 11.03 40.55 3.59
N ASP A 453 9.99 41.36 3.76
CA ASP A 453 8.71 40.90 4.31
C ASP A 453 7.70 40.72 3.18
N MET A 454 7.11 39.54 3.08
CA MET A 454 6.19 39.15 2.02
C MET A 454 4.89 38.59 2.61
N ILE A 455 3.78 38.76 1.89
CA ILE A 455 2.52 38.03 2.12
C ILE A 455 2.30 37.14 0.90
N ILE A 456 2.35 35.82 1.10
CA ILE A 456 2.18 34.82 0.04
C ILE A 456 0.94 33.97 0.37
N ASN A 457 -0.04 33.96 -0.53
CA ASN A 457 -1.32 33.26 -0.35
C ASN A 457 -1.99 33.57 1.01
N GLY A 458 -1.86 34.81 1.48
CA GLY A 458 -2.38 35.28 2.78
C GLY A 458 -1.48 35.03 3.99
N ILE A 459 -0.36 34.32 3.85
CA ILE A 459 0.60 34.05 4.94
C ILE A 459 1.72 35.10 4.93
N SER A 460 1.88 35.79 6.05
CA SER A 460 2.99 36.74 6.26
C SER A 460 4.28 35.99 6.58
N THR A 461 5.38 36.38 5.94
CA THR A 461 6.71 35.83 6.16
C THR A 461 7.76 36.93 6.09
N SER A 462 8.81 36.81 6.90
CA SER A 462 9.98 37.67 6.85
C SER A 462 11.20 36.79 6.61
N ILE A 463 12.03 37.15 5.63
CA ILE A 463 13.25 36.43 5.31
C ILE A 463 14.48 37.33 5.46
N THR A 464 15.59 36.73 5.88
CA THR A 464 16.90 37.38 5.92
C THR A 464 17.81 36.78 4.86
N LEU A 465 18.31 37.63 3.97
CA LEU A 465 19.22 37.31 2.89
C LEU A 465 20.65 37.21 3.38
N THR A 466 21.45 36.38 2.74
CA THR A 466 22.85 36.19 3.12
C THR A 466 23.68 37.43 2.77
N SER A 467 24.41 37.98 3.75
CA SER A 467 25.26 39.16 3.53
C SER A 467 26.44 38.84 2.60
N LYS A 468 26.37 39.33 1.36
CA LYS A 468 27.44 39.29 0.35
C LYS A 468 27.12 40.24 -0.80
N THR A 469 28.07 40.43 -1.71
CA THR A 469 27.82 41.08 -3.01
C THR A 469 27.29 40.05 -4.01
N TYR A 470 26.06 40.25 -4.46
CA TYR A 470 25.45 39.49 -5.55
C TYR A 470 25.79 40.19 -6.85
N THR A 471 26.46 39.49 -7.76
CA THR A 471 27.01 40.09 -8.99
C THR A 471 26.00 40.09 -10.14
N SER A 472 24.90 39.36 -10.00
CA SER A 472 23.78 39.36 -10.94
C SER A 472 22.43 39.28 -10.24
N ALA A 473 21.41 39.83 -10.91
CA ALA A 473 20.00 39.72 -10.49
C ALA A 473 19.55 38.25 -10.34
N GLN A 474 20.13 37.33 -11.12
CA GLN A 474 19.77 35.91 -11.10
C GLN A 474 20.25 35.23 -9.81
N GLU A 475 21.46 35.57 -9.33
CA GLU A 475 21.95 35.07 -8.04
C GLU A 475 21.06 35.57 -6.90
N LEU A 476 20.60 36.82 -6.98
CA LEU A 476 19.71 37.41 -5.98
C LEU A 476 18.31 36.78 -6.03
N ALA A 477 17.75 36.55 -7.22
CA ALA A 477 16.48 35.84 -7.37
C ALA A 477 16.57 34.41 -6.80
N THR A 478 17.67 33.70 -7.05
CA THR A 478 17.92 32.35 -6.51
C THR A 478 17.98 32.36 -4.98
N GLU A 479 18.64 33.36 -4.38
CA GLU A 479 18.66 33.54 -2.93
C GLU A 479 17.25 33.81 -2.38
N VAL A 480 16.51 34.76 -2.97
CA VAL A 480 15.15 35.10 -2.54
C VAL A 480 14.25 33.88 -2.60
N GLN A 481 14.29 33.10 -3.69
CA GLN A 481 13.55 31.85 -3.81
C GLN A 481 13.93 30.85 -2.71
N SER A 482 15.23 30.66 -2.47
CA SER A 482 15.71 29.72 -1.46
C SER A 482 15.25 30.11 -0.06
N LYS A 483 15.37 31.39 0.31
CA LYS A 483 14.96 31.89 1.63
C LYS A 483 13.45 31.88 1.83
N LEU A 484 12.65 32.23 0.81
CA LEU A 484 11.19 32.13 0.89
C LEU A 484 10.74 30.68 1.03
N ASN A 485 11.25 29.76 0.20
CA ASN A 485 10.88 28.35 0.26
C ASN A 485 11.42 27.65 1.53
N GLY A 486 12.48 28.18 2.14
CA GLY A 486 13.01 27.73 3.42
C GLY A 486 12.32 28.34 4.65
N ALA A 487 11.44 29.33 4.49
CA ALA A 487 10.75 29.97 5.60
C ALA A 487 9.72 29.01 6.22
N SER A 488 9.77 28.85 7.55
CA SER A 488 8.90 27.91 8.28
C SER A 488 7.41 28.24 8.14
N ALA A 489 7.05 29.52 8.06
CA ALA A 489 5.67 29.96 7.85
C ALA A 489 5.10 29.47 6.50
N LEU A 490 5.90 29.49 5.44
CA LEU A 490 5.47 29.05 4.10
C LEU A 490 5.56 27.53 3.96
N SER A 491 6.71 26.95 4.30
CA SER A 491 6.93 25.50 4.22
C SER A 491 5.98 24.70 5.13
N GLY A 492 5.68 25.20 6.34
CA GLY A 492 4.69 24.61 7.24
C GLY A 492 3.25 24.67 6.71
N ALA A 493 2.95 25.63 5.84
CA ALA A 493 1.67 25.75 5.13
C ALA A 493 1.68 25.06 3.74
N GLY A 494 2.78 24.40 3.35
CA GLY A 494 2.94 23.78 2.03
C GLY A 494 3.02 24.78 0.86
N ILE A 495 3.31 26.05 1.14
CA ILE A 495 3.40 27.13 0.15
C ILE A 495 4.84 27.20 -0.36
N SER A 496 4.99 27.35 -1.68
CA SER A 496 6.27 27.61 -2.33
C SER A 496 6.12 28.65 -3.43
N VAL A 497 7.23 29.28 -3.78
CA VAL A 497 7.34 30.30 -4.80
C VAL A 497 8.47 29.97 -5.77
N SER A 498 8.39 30.56 -6.96
CA SER A 498 9.48 30.65 -7.93
C SER A 498 9.89 32.11 -8.05
N ALA A 499 11.20 32.40 -7.98
CA ALA A 499 11.72 33.74 -8.26
C ALA A 499 12.57 33.70 -9.53
N THR A 500 12.12 34.39 -10.57
CA THR A 500 12.77 34.44 -11.89
C THR A 500 13.04 35.89 -12.28
N LEU A 501 13.66 36.08 -13.45
CA LEU A 501 13.84 37.40 -14.04
C LEU A 501 12.87 37.62 -15.19
N ASP A 502 12.16 38.74 -15.15
CA ASP A 502 11.37 39.26 -16.27
C ASP A 502 11.91 40.64 -16.69
N ALA A 503 12.47 40.71 -17.90
CA ALA A 503 13.20 41.87 -18.40
C ALA A 503 14.26 42.42 -17.41
N GLY A 504 14.98 41.52 -16.72
CA GLY A 504 16.02 41.86 -15.74
C GLY A 504 15.51 42.26 -14.34
N ARG A 505 14.19 42.23 -14.11
CA ARG A 505 13.54 42.53 -12.83
C ARG A 505 13.13 41.23 -12.14
N ILE A 506 13.23 41.18 -10.82
CA ILE A 506 12.83 39.99 -10.06
C ILE A 506 11.30 39.84 -10.14
N SER A 507 10.83 38.68 -10.60
CA SER A 507 9.42 38.27 -10.58
C SER A 507 9.28 37.13 -9.58
N ILE A 508 8.46 37.33 -8.55
CA ILE A 508 8.17 36.30 -7.54
C ILE A 508 6.76 35.78 -7.80
N THR A 509 6.67 34.52 -8.20
CA THR A 509 5.40 33.87 -8.55
C THR A 509 5.09 32.79 -7.52
N SER A 510 3.86 32.79 -7.00
CA SER A 510 3.36 31.70 -6.16
C SER A 510 3.19 30.44 -7.01
N ASN A 511 3.68 29.30 -6.55
CA ASN A 511 3.56 28.05 -7.33
C ASN A 511 2.11 27.52 -7.34
N SER A 512 1.23 28.06 -6.49
CA SER A 512 -0.21 27.76 -6.48
C SER A 512 -0.94 28.50 -7.61
N TYR A 513 -2.05 27.95 -8.08
CA TYR A 513 -2.94 28.58 -9.06
C TYR A 513 -4.26 28.99 -8.42
N GLY A 514 -4.93 29.99 -8.99
CA GLY A 514 -6.29 30.38 -8.58
C GLY A 514 -6.38 31.71 -7.85
N ALA A 515 -7.60 32.08 -7.46
CA ALA A 515 -7.89 33.34 -6.75
C ALA A 515 -7.20 33.47 -5.39
N LEU A 516 -6.81 32.36 -4.77
CA LEU A 516 -6.03 32.34 -3.53
C LEU A 516 -4.53 32.54 -3.76
N SER A 517 -4.06 32.35 -4.99
CA SER A 517 -2.65 32.55 -5.34
C SER A 517 -2.34 34.04 -5.37
N SER A 518 -1.54 34.50 -4.41
CA SER A 518 -1.18 35.91 -4.29
C SER A 518 0.23 36.07 -3.78
N VAL A 519 0.92 37.09 -4.27
CA VAL A 519 2.26 37.49 -3.82
C VAL A 519 2.24 38.99 -3.62
N LEU A 520 2.49 39.43 -2.40
CA LEU A 520 2.54 40.84 -2.05
C LEU A 520 3.81 41.13 -1.27
N ALA A 521 4.56 42.13 -1.73
CA ALA A 521 5.67 42.66 -0.96
C ALA A 521 5.13 43.63 0.10
N SER A 522 5.39 43.32 1.37
CA SER A 522 4.77 43.99 2.52
C SER A 522 5.73 44.87 3.32
N GLY A 523 7.03 44.66 3.21
CA GLY A 523 8.03 45.41 3.98
C GLY A 523 9.45 44.84 3.90
N GLY A 524 10.26 45.15 4.91
CA GLY A 524 11.68 44.80 5.02
C GLY A 524 12.61 45.94 4.60
N ASN A 525 13.77 46.05 5.27
CA ASN A 525 14.77 47.08 4.98
C ASN A 525 15.38 46.95 3.56
N GLY A 526 15.31 45.76 2.95
CA GLY A 526 15.81 45.49 1.60
C GLY A 526 14.79 45.72 0.49
N LEU A 527 13.51 45.93 0.81
CA LEU A 527 12.42 45.94 -0.18
C LEU A 527 12.65 46.94 -1.32
N THR A 528 12.99 48.18 -0.99
CA THR A 528 13.17 49.25 -1.99
C THR A 528 14.32 48.92 -2.95
N ASN A 529 15.40 48.33 -2.44
CA ASN A 529 16.57 47.95 -3.24
C ASN A 529 16.31 46.69 -4.09
N LEU A 530 15.49 45.77 -3.58
CA LEU A 530 15.22 44.48 -4.23
C LEU A 530 14.07 44.54 -5.24
N LEU A 531 12.91 45.04 -4.81
CA LEU A 531 11.67 44.99 -5.59
C LEU A 531 11.10 46.40 -5.92
N GLY A 532 11.51 47.43 -5.18
CA GLY A 532 10.96 48.79 -5.31
C GLY A 532 9.44 48.80 -5.04
N THR A 533 8.67 49.53 -5.86
CA THR A 533 7.19 49.47 -5.86
C THR A 533 6.71 48.28 -6.70
N ALA A 534 6.82 47.08 -6.14
CA ALA A 534 6.43 45.86 -6.85
C ALA A 534 4.95 45.91 -7.28
N THR A 535 4.66 45.48 -8.51
CA THR A 535 3.29 45.34 -9.00
C THR A 535 2.82 43.92 -8.72
N SER A 536 1.80 43.79 -7.87
CA SER A 536 1.20 42.50 -7.51
C SER A 536 -0.05 42.23 -8.32
N THR A 537 -0.14 41.03 -8.89
CA THR A 537 -1.34 40.50 -9.54
C THR A 537 -1.76 39.24 -8.82
N THR A 538 -3.04 39.14 -8.43
CA THR A 538 -3.62 37.91 -7.90
C THR A 538 -3.87 36.92 -9.03
N GLY A 539 -3.71 35.62 -8.77
CA GLY A 539 -4.12 34.58 -9.69
C GLY A 539 -5.63 34.54 -9.87
N GLN A 540 -6.08 33.85 -10.91
CA GLN A 540 -7.49 33.66 -11.25
C GLN A 540 -7.77 32.16 -11.32
N ASP A 541 -8.98 31.74 -10.96
CA ASP A 541 -9.39 30.34 -11.09
C ASP A 541 -9.72 29.98 -12.54
N VAL A 542 -9.60 28.68 -12.87
CA VAL A 542 -10.13 28.15 -14.12
C VAL A 542 -11.64 28.39 -14.21
N THR A 543 -12.15 28.77 -15.37
CA THR A 543 -13.58 28.87 -15.62
C THR A 543 -13.96 28.05 -16.85
N GLY A 544 -15.15 27.47 -16.84
CA GLY A 544 -15.60 26.64 -17.94
C GLY A 544 -16.89 25.87 -17.65
N THR A 545 -17.24 24.98 -18.55
CA THR A 545 -18.41 24.11 -18.46
C THR A 545 -18.02 22.65 -18.58
N ILE A 546 -18.74 21.78 -17.87
CA ILE A 546 -18.69 20.33 -18.04
C ILE A 546 -20.08 19.86 -18.43
N ASN A 547 -20.17 19.09 -19.51
CA ASN A 547 -21.42 18.65 -20.12
C ASN A 547 -22.40 19.80 -20.44
N GLY A 548 -21.86 20.96 -20.84
CA GLY A 548 -22.63 22.17 -21.14
C GLY A 548 -23.15 22.96 -19.92
N ALA A 549 -23.00 22.43 -18.70
CA ALA A 549 -23.36 23.13 -17.47
C ALA A 549 -22.16 23.89 -16.88
N ASN A 550 -22.41 25.04 -16.24
CA ASN A 550 -21.35 25.82 -15.59
C ASN A 550 -20.68 25.00 -14.48
N ALA A 551 -19.35 24.90 -14.54
CA ALA A 551 -18.56 24.18 -13.56
C ALA A 551 -17.89 25.15 -12.59
N ALA A 552 -17.74 24.73 -11.34
CA ALA A 552 -17.06 25.50 -10.31
C ALA A 552 -15.54 25.38 -10.49
N GLY A 553 -14.86 26.52 -10.55
CA GLY A 553 -13.41 26.60 -10.66
C GLY A 553 -12.74 26.84 -9.31
N TYR A 554 -11.68 26.09 -9.02
CA TYR A 554 -10.81 26.30 -7.86
C TYR A 554 -9.36 26.00 -8.27
N GLY A 555 -8.53 27.03 -8.39
CA GLY A 555 -7.21 26.91 -9.01
C GLY A 555 -7.33 26.35 -10.42
N GLN A 556 -6.60 25.27 -10.72
CA GLN A 556 -6.70 24.54 -11.98
C GLN A 556 -7.84 23.52 -12.02
N SER A 557 -8.55 23.30 -10.91
CA SER A 557 -9.62 22.30 -10.82
C SER A 557 -10.94 22.88 -11.31
N LEU A 558 -11.56 22.20 -12.27
CA LEU A 558 -12.89 22.49 -12.78
C LEU A 558 -13.83 21.35 -12.39
N SER A 559 -14.86 21.63 -11.60
CA SER A 559 -15.74 20.63 -11.01
C SER A 559 -17.21 20.86 -11.39
N SER A 560 -17.86 19.83 -11.91
CA SER A 560 -19.26 19.90 -12.27
C SER A 560 -20.16 19.87 -11.03
N THR A 561 -21.17 20.74 -11.02
CA THR A 561 -22.09 20.91 -9.89
C THR A 561 -23.49 20.38 -10.16
N SER A 562 -23.79 19.94 -11.40
CA SER A 562 -25.14 19.54 -11.81
C SER A 562 -25.15 18.50 -12.95
N GLY A 563 -26.33 17.91 -13.19
CA GLY A 563 -26.57 16.88 -14.20
C GLY A 563 -25.86 15.55 -13.92
N ASP A 564 -25.79 14.69 -14.92
CA ASP A 564 -25.16 13.34 -14.79
C ASP A 564 -23.66 13.41 -14.47
N SER A 565 -23.02 14.54 -14.82
CA SER A 565 -21.63 14.82 -14.49
C SER A 565 -21.41 15.34 -13.07
N GLN A 566 -22.46 15.52 -12.25
CA GLN A 566 -22.36 16.15 -10.94
C GLN A 566 -21.27 15.47 -10.08
N GLY A 567 -20.36 16.28 -9.54
CA GLY A 567 -19.24 15.83 -8.74
C GLY A 567 -18.02 15.35 -9.51
N LEU A 568 -18.08 15.29 -10.85
CA LEU A 568 -16.89 15.09 -11.69
C LEU A 568 -15.98 16.32 -11.60
N SER A 569 -14.71 16.09 -11.31
CA SER A 569 -13.67 17.11 -11.27
C SER A 569 -12.54 16.78 -12.21
N VAL A 570 -12.04 17.79 -12.92
CA VAL A 570 -10.86 17.69 -13.78
C VAL A 570 -9.87 18.80 -13.49
N LEU A 571 -8.59 18.54 -13.71
CA LEU A 571 -7.53 19.52 -13.65
C LEU A 571 -7.21 20.03 -15.06
N VAL A 572 -7.18 21.34 -15.25
CA VAL A 572 -6.84 21.99 -16.53
C VAL A 572 -5.44 22.58 -16.41
N ASN A 573 -4.47 21.94 -17.06
CA ASN A 573 -3.05 22.23 -16.90
C ASN A 573 -2.54 23.34 -17.84
N GLY A 574 -3.40 23.88 -18.70
CA GLY A 574 -3.09 24.94 -19.66
C GLY A 574 -3.76 24.73 -21.03
N GLY A 575 -3.28 25.44 -22.06
CA GLY A 575 -3.72 25.30 -23.45
C GLY A 575 -4.69 26.39 -23.93
N ALA A 576 -5.22 26.26 -25.15
CA ALA A 576 -6.15 27.26 -25.68
C ALA A 576 -7.50 27.26 -24.94
N LEU A 577 -8.21 28.39 -25.00
CA LEU A 577 -9.61 28.50 -24.56
C LEU A 577 -10.54 27.84 -25.60
N GLY A 578 -11.71 27.42 -25.15
CA GLY A 578 -12.73 26.75 -25.97
C GLY A 578 -12.88 25.26 -25.63
N SER A 579 -13.28 24.47 -26.64
CA SER A 579 -13.55 23.04 -26.48
C SER A 579 -12.27 22.26 -26.19
N ARG A 580 -12.26 21.50 -25.10
CA ARG A 580 -11.13 20.68 -24.61
C ARG A 580 -11.45 19.19 -24.65
N GLY A 581 -12.27 18.79 -25.63
CA GLY A 581 -12.68 17.40 -25.82
C GLY A 581 -13.62 16.89 -24.74
N THR A 582 -13.48 15.62 -24.38
CA THR A 582 -14.38 14.92 -23.44
C THR A 582 -13.62 14.23 -22.31
N VAL A 583 -14.27 14.12 -21.16
CA VAL A 583 -13.84 13.29 -20.04
C VAL A 583 -14.84 12.15 -19.93
N SER A 584 -14.38 10.93 -20.19
CA SER A 584 -15.17 9.73 -19.96
C SER A 584 -14.99 9.26 -18.52
N TYR A 585 -16.05 8.78 -17.90
CA TYR A 585 -16.05 8.19 -16.56
C TYR A 585 -16.73 6.83 -16.63
N ALA A 586 -16.05 5.80 -16.15
CA ALA A 586 -16.52 4.43 -16.13
C ALA A 586 -16.75 3.94 -14.71
N GLN A 587 -17.80 3.16 -14.52
CA GLN A 587 -18.01 2.32 -13.34
C GLN A 587 -17.89 0.85 -13.77
N GLY A 588 -16.68 0.31 -13.68
CA GLY A 588 -16.41 -1.05 -14.12
C GLY A 588 -17.04 -2.15 -13.27
N TYR A 589 -16.98 -3.38 -13.78
CA TYR A 589 -17.61 -4.55 -13.15
C TYR A 589 -17.10 -4.82 -11.73
N ALA A 590 -15.81 -4.63 -11.45
CA ALA A 590 -15.28 -4.88 -10.10
C ALA A 590 -15.81 -3.85 -9.09
N TYR A 591 -15.96 -2.58 -9.50
CA TYR A 591 -16.62 -1.56 -8.70
C TYR A 591 -18.10 -1.91 -8.42
N LEU A 592 -18.87 -2.25 -9.45
CA LEU A 592 -20.28 -2.62 -9.32
C LEU A 592 -20.46 -3.89 -8.45
N MET A 593 -19.57 -4.87 -8.59
CA MET A 593 -19.57 -6.09 -7.78
C MET A 593 -19.22 -5.82 -6.33
N ASN A 594 -18.23 -4.96 -6.07
CA ASN A 594 -17.90 -4.56 -4.72
C ASN A 594 -19.08 -3.84 -4.04
N ASN A 595 -19.80 -2.98 -4.76
CA ASN A 595 -20.99 -2.30 -4.25
C ASN A 595 -22.13 -3.28 -3.95
N LEU A 596 -22.39 -4.23 -4.86
CA LEU A 596 -23.37 -5.28 -4.64
C LEU A 596 -23.02 -6.15 -3.42
N ALA A 597 -21.76 -6.60 -3.33
CA ALA A 597 -21.31 -7.38 -2.18
C ALA A 597 -21.41 -6.58 -0.88
N THR A 598 -21.09 -5.28 -0.90
CA THR A 598 -21.24 -4.38 0.26
C THR A 598 -22.70 -4.32 0.71
N SER A 599 -23.64 -4.13 -0.22
CA SER A 599 -25.08 -4.10 0.09
C SER A 599 -25.60 -5.43 0.63
N VAL A 600 -25.09 -6.57 0.13
CA VAL A 600 -25.49 -7.90 0.59
C VAL A 600 -24.93 -8.22 1.98
N LEU A 601 -23.71 -7.77 2.28
CA LEU A 601 -23.00 -8.01 3.55
C LEU A 601 -23.29 -6.98 4.64
N ALA A 602 -23.99 -5.89 4.32
CA ALA A 602 -24.38 -4.87 5.27
C ALA A 602 -25.18 -5.47 6.44
N SER A 603 -25.09 -4.86 7.62
CA SER A 603 -25.79 -5.31 8.82
C SER A 603 -27.32 -5.28 8.67
N ASP A 604 -27.83 -4.36 7.85
CA ASP A 604 -29.23 -4.22 7.43
C ASP A 604 -29.49 -4.82 6.03
N GLY A 605 -28.51 -5.53 5.47
CA GLY A 605 -28.57 -6.15 4.15
C GLY A 605 -29.49 -7.38 4.10
N THR A 606 -29.82 -7.81 2.88
CA THR A 606 -30.79 -8.89 2.63
C THR A 606 -30.38 -10.23 3.26
N LEU A 607 -29.07 -10.51 3.34
CA LEU A 607 -28.56 -11.73 3.94
C LEU A 607 -28.67 -11.72 5.46
N SER A 608 -28.39 -10.56 6.08
CA SER A 608 -28.56 -10.35 7.51
C SER A 608 -30.03 -10.52 7.92
N ALA A 609 -30.95 -9.89 7.18
CA ALA A 609 -32.39 -10.02 7.39
C ALA A 609 -32.88 -11.47 7.35
N SER A 610 -32.45 -12.27 6.35
CA SER A 610 -32.79 -13.71 6.28
C SER A 610 -32.28 -14.50 7.48
N LYS A 611 -31.05 -14.22 7.95
CA LYS A 611 -30.48 -14.90 9.13
C LYS A 611 -31.25 -14.53 10.40
N ASP A 612 -31.65 -13.28 10.55
CA ASP A 612 -32.42 -12.81 11.70
C ASP A 612 -33.83 -13.40 11.75
N GLU A 613 -34.48 -13.55 10.60
CA GLU A 613 -35.78 -14.23 10.48
C GLU A 613 -35.68 -15.72 10.85
N ILE A 614 -34.62 -16.41 10.38
CA ILE A 614 -34.35 -17.82 10.72
C ILE A 614 -34.05 -17.97 12.22
N ASN A 615 -33.21 -17.09 12.78
CA ASN A 615 -32.90 -17.08 14.21
C ASN A 615 -34.16 -16.87 15.07
N SER A 616 -35.03 -15.96 14.64
CA SER A 616 -36.32 -15.72 15.31
C SER A 616 -37.22 -16.96 15.23
N SER A 617 -37.23 -17.65 14.09
CA SER A 617 -37.95 -18.92 13.92
C SER A 617 -37.41 -20.02 14.84
N ILE A 618 -36.09 -20.16 14.96
CA ILE A 618 -35.44 -21.10 15.89
C ILE A 618 -35.84 -20.81 17.35
N LYS A 619 -35.77 -19.55 17.77
CA LYS A 619 -36.19 -19.13 19.13
C LYS A 619 -37.66 -19.48 19.41
N ASN A 620 -38.54 -19.23 18.45
CA ASN A 620 -39.97 -19.58 18.56
C ASN A 620 -40.20 -21.10 18.65
N LEU A 621 -39.48 -21.90 17.86
CA LEU A 621 -39.57 -23.36 17.93
C LEU A 621 -39.06 -23.89 19.27
N ALA A 622 -37.94 -23.35 19.78
CA ALA A 622 -37.39 -23.72 21.08
C ALA A 622 -38.38 -23.43 22.23
N ALA A 623 -39.06 -22.27 22.20
CA ALA A 623 -40.11 -21.93 23.16
C ALA A 623 -41.31 -22.89 23.09
N ARG A 624 -41.77 -23.24 21.87
CA ARG A 624 -42.84 -24.24 21.67
C ARG A 624 -42.45 -25.63 22.17
N ARG A 625 -41.22 -26.05 21.91
CA ARG A 625 -40.67 -27.32 22.40
C ARG A 625 -40.68 -27.36 23.92
N SER A 626 -40.18 -26.31 24.57
CA SER A 626 -40.15 -26.21 26.04
C SER A 626 -41.55 -26.32 26.64
N THR A 627 -42.54 -25.65 26.04
CA THR A 627 -43.94 -25.73 26.46
C THR A 627 -44.50 -27.15 26.33
N LEU A 628 -44.24 -27.84 25.22
CA LEU A 628 -44.68 -29.23 25.02
C LEU A 628 -43.98 -30.21 25.97
N GLN A 629 -42.68 -30.02 26.23
CA GLN A 629 -41.93 -30.83 27.19
C GLN A 629 -42.53 -30.71 28.60
N GLN A 630 -42.86 -29.50 29.05
CA GLN A 630 -43.54 -29.30 30.34
C GLN A 630 -44.91 -30.00 30.38
N ARG A 631 -45.68 -29.90 29.30
CA ARG A 631 -46.98 -30.57 29.19
C ARG A 631 -46.86 -32.10 29.25
N LEU A 632 -45.82 -32.66 28.63
CA LEU A 632 -45.55 -34.10 28.65
C LEU A 632 -45.27 -34.65 30.04
N ILE A 633 -44.57 -33.89 30.91
CA ILE A 633 -44.33 -34.29 32.30
C ILE A 633 -45.68 -34.49 33.03
N GLY A 634 -46.63 -33.58 32.84
CA GLY A 634 -47.97 -33.69 33.42
C GLY A 634 -48.79 -34.85 32.84
N ILE A 635 -48.65 -35.12 31.54
CA ILE A 635 -49.30 -36.26 30.88
C ILE A 635 -48.73 -37.58 31.41
N GLU A 636 -47.41 -37.70 31.54
CA GLU A 636 -46.75 -38.88 32.09
C GLU A 636 -47.22 -39.15 33.52
N ALA A 637 -47.23 -38.12 34.38
CA ALA A 637 -47.71 -38.23 35.74
C ALA A 637 -49.18 -38.72 35.80
N ARG A 638 -50.03 -38.22 34.89
CA ARG A 638 -51.42 -38.66 34.78
C ARG A 638 -51.53 -40.11 34.33
N TYR A 639 -50.79 -40.53 33.31
CA TYR A 639 -50.79 -41.92 32.87
C TYR A 639 -50.29 -42.86 33.97
N ARG A 640 -49.19 -42.52 34.65
CA ARG A 640 -48.70 -43.29 35.80
C ARG A 640 -49.78 -43.44 36.87
N ALA A 641 -50.44 -42.34 37.26
CA ALA A 641 -51.53 -42.38 38.25
C ALA A 641 -52.72 -43.26 37.79
N GLN A 642 -53.14 -43.14 36.53
CA GLN A 642 -54.25 -43.93 35.97
C GLN A 642 -53.93 -45.43 35.92
N PHE A 643 -52.74 -45.80 35.44
CA PHE A 643 -52.34 -47.20 35.32
C PHE A 643 -52.03 -47.83 36.69
N THR A 644 -51.47 -47.08 37.66
CA THR A 644 -51.33 -47.55 39.04
C THR A 644 -52.69 -47.76 39.73
N ALA A 645 -53.66 -46.86 39.52
CA ALA A 645 -55.01 -47.03 40.05
C ALA A 645 -55.72 -48.24 39.43
N LEU A 646 -55.53 -48.47 38.13
CA LEU A 646 -56.06 -49.64 37.41
C LEU A 646 -55.42 -50.95 37.90
N ASP A 647 -54.11 -50.98 38.14
CA ASP A 647 -53.41 -52.13 38.73
C ASP A 647 -53.93 -52.42 40.15
N GLY A 648 -54.16 -51.39 40.96
CA GLY A 648 -54.80 -51.52 42.27
C GLY A 648 -56.23 -52.07 42.20
N MET A 649 -57.05 -51.59 41.26
CA MET A 649 -58.40 -52.10 41.03
C MET A 649 -58.37 -53.57 40.60
N LEU A 650 -57.50 -53.94 39.66
CA LEU A 650 -57.35 -55.32 39.20
C LEU A 650 -56.86 -56.25 40.33
N SER A 651 -55.95 -55.78 41.18
CA SER A 651 -55.53 -56.50 42.38
C SER A 651 -56.69 -56.75 43.36
N SER A 652 -57.52 -55.73 43.60
CA SER A 652 -58.73 -55.86 44.45
C SER A 652 -59.78 -56.80 43.84
N MET A 653 -59.97 -56.75 42.52
CA MET A 653 -60.87 -57.65 41.79
C MET A 653 -60.35 -59.09 41.83
N ASN A 654 -59.04 -59.29 41.69
CA ASN A 654 -58.41 -60.61 41.85
C ASN A 654 -58.60 -61.14 43.26
N THR A 655 -58.40 -60.31 44.29
CA THR A 655 -58.63 -60.71 45.68
C THR A 655 -60.10 -61.06 45.93
N THR A 656 -61.03 -60.27 45.39
CA THR A 656 -62.47 -60.55 45.44
C THR A 656 -62.81 -61.84 44.71
N SER A 657 -62.23 -62.08 43.53
CA SER A 657 -62.40 -63.31 42.77
C SER A 657 -61.85 -64.52 43.51
N THR A 658 -60.66 -64.43 44.10
CA THR A 658 -60.08 -65.49 44.95
C THR A 658 -60.95 -65.77 46.17
N TYR A 659 -61.44 -64.72 46.83
CA TYR A 659 -62.37 -64.84 47.96
C TYR A 659 -63.67 -65.53 47.54
N LEU A 660 -64.32 -65.10 46.45
CA LEU A 660 -65.53 -65.72 45.92
C LEU A 660 -65.28 -67.19 45.51
N THR A 661 -64.13 -67.47 44.89
CA THR A 661 -63.74 -68.85 44.51
C THR A 661 -63.55 -69.73 45.74
N GLN A 662 -62.94 -69.20 46.81
CA GLN A 662 -62.79 -69.91 48.08
C GLN A 662 -64.15 -70.15 48.77
N GLN A 663 -65.05 -69.15 48.77
CA GLN A 663 -66.41 -69.28 49.31
C GLN A 663 -67.24 -70.30 48.51
N LEU A 664 -67.18 -70.28 47.18
CA LEU A 664 -67.82 -71.27 46.31
C LEU A 664 -67.26 -72.68 46.53
N ALA A 665 -65.94 -72.82 46.71
CA ALA A 665 -65.32 -74.10 47.02
C ALA A 665 -65.67 -74.63 48.43
N GLN A 666 -66.01 -73.74 49.37
CA GLN A 666 -66.54 -74.11 50.69
C GLN A 666 -68.02 -74.52 50.62
N LEU A 667 -68.83 -73.85 49.79
CA LEU A 667 -70.21 -74.23 49.49
C LEU A 667 -70.33 -75.59 48.80
N ALA A 668 -69.34 -75.99 47.98
CA ALA A 668 -69.30 -77.30 47.35
C ALA A 668 -68.90 -78.46 48.30
N LYS A 669 -68.55 -78.16 49.56
CA LYS A 669 -68.23 -79.14 50.61
C LYS A 669 -69.33 -79.31 51.67
N LEU A 670 -70.43 -78.56 51.52
CA LEU A 670 -71.71 -78.78 52.20
C LEU A 670 -72.63 -79.58 51.28
#